data_AF-M3CCV5-F1
#
_entry.id   AF-M3CCV5-F1
#
_cell.length_a   1.000
_cell.length_b   1.000
_cell.length_c   1.000
_cell.angle_alpha   90.00
_cell.angle_beta   90.00
_cell.angle_gamma   90.00
#
_symmetry.space_group_name_H-M   'P 1'
#
loop_
_entity.id
_entity.type
_entity.pdbx_description
1 polymer ?
#
loop_
_entity_poly.entity_id
_entity_poly.type
_entity_poly.pdbx_seq_one_letter_code
_entity_poly.pdbx_strand_id
1 'polypeptide(L)'
;MTPEQRAAFEGTRGGDLVLITTPEGSTTPAYGNARLLLVESVRTVGMRTRRTVYVRGSGSIGSQDWITYQRSPALFWRNFQMGQPVTAIDLLLSDEDQVLSRPTFDDLYHPFFGGDCPFVYCHDGLVNVSSATRIVLRDTAEAARRHGSNMKTICPFCMGTALYRDHEREVERTTVVASSPSTFRHDEEDAIRTEHLGRIHARRSELGYSPLAQDTPLNNLTRETADIILFSVALSDLEHIAALESTSTPEANPEPPDERFTQPMWIPILDTFTPHPEEAPPSIRDIMNNFATNSPPSSNRPAIPHLPLPPPPPVIITAPVQHPGSVTPNFRARECFAAGTALAALDTAALGEQYFGNDAAWYRDKIPFFEISDSDIQDVYYYRWKIFRAHQRDLGERGYVSTEFLDDVGWQLEPWATLNDATGFHLGEGRWLRDRRYSDDYIRHMYNGGNDRHFTDWMADSVWQRYLVDGDKAAITTHLNAMTNLFTQWNDALDTSKGLYWREPLADATEYTISSIDASGGQDGFRGGEAFRPTINSYMWANAIAIANVAELAGQSSVASDYRAKAANIKSRFQADIWNSTLEHFIDRHQTSNEYVQYYQPIRGRELAGYVPWMFGMPDNNDKYNQAWKHLRDSNKFQGSNGLRTVEPSYEYYMRQYRYEGSRRECQWNGPVWPYQTTQVLYGMANLLNSYNQSLITKIDYLEELQTYTRLHTWNNKLNLEEDYEPDTAGPIVGLARSPHYFHSGYNDLIISGLVGLRPRADNTLEIHPLIPSNSISYFRLQNLLYHGHNISIQWDSSGNKYNQGPGLLIEINEQVLATSPTLSRITAQLPSSQANVPAIQRSKTTKSIQLQLGQFPQGSASSNTDPSNLHDAIDGRIWFWSELPNGWSSSSTPSASTQHYTITFSAATSLTGCELAFYDDGSEFAVPADYEILRWENSSWMKIEGEGASGERPVANGITNVGWRELRTERLRVQWRQEAGKRTRLVEFKAF
;
A
#
# COMPACT_ATOMS: atom_id res chain seq x y z
N MET A 1 28.71 16.70 -35.74
CA MET A 1 28.94 15.49 -34.94
C MET A 1 30.13 14.69 -35.46
N THR A 2 31.25 14.70 -34.74
CA THR A 2 32.49 13.98 -35.09
C THR A 2 32.40 12.46 -34.82
N PRO A 3 33.36 11.63 -35.27
CA PRO A 3 33.43 10.21 -34.90
C PRO A 3 33.54 9.96 -33.39
N GLU A 4 34.26 10.82 -32.67
CA GLU A 4 34.51 10.71 -31.23
C GLU A 4 33.25 11.06 -30.43
N GLN A 5 32.58 12.15 -30.80
CA GLN A 5 31.26 12.51 -30.25
C GLN A 5 30.25 11.38 -30.49
N ARG A 6 30.23 10.81 -31.71
CA ARG A 6 29.38 9.66 -32.05
C ARG A 6 29.67 8.45 -31.14
N ALA A 7 30.93 8.11 -30.94
CA ALA A 7 31.32 6.98 -30.09
C ALA A 7 30.83 7.15 -28.64
N ALA A 8 30.90 8.37 -28.08
CA ALA A 8 30.32 8.66 -26.76
C ALA A 8 28.80 8.38 -26.72
N PHE A 9 28.06 8.68 -27.79
CA PHE A 9 26.62 8.38 -27.90
C PHE A 9 26.30 6.95 -28.35
N GLU A 10 27.26 6.09 -28.68
CA GLU A 10 27.02 4.67 -28.96
C GLU A 10 26.93 3.84 -27.67
N GLY A 11 27.56 4.29 -26.58
CA GLY A 11 27.50 3.65 -25.26
C GLY A 11 26.26 4.01 -24.40
N THR A 12 25.51 5.07 -24.74
CA THR A 12 24.43 5.61 -23.88
C THR A 12 23.14 4.79 -23.90
N ARG A 13 22.31 4.99 -22.87
CA ARG A 13 20.97 4.43 -22.65
C ARG A 13 20.03 5.52 -22.15
N GLY A 14 18.73 5.31 -22.29
CA GLY A 14 17.73 6.07 -21.53
C GLY A 14 18.01 5.86 -20.04
N GLY A 15 18.47 6.90 -19.35
CA GLY A 15 19.12 6.73 -18.05
C GLY A 15 20.26 7.71 -17.79
N ASP A 16 21.13 7.93 -18.79
CA ASP A 16 22.46 8.50 -18.59
C ASP A 16 22.52 10.02 -18.59
N LEU A 17 23.35 10.60 -17.71
CA LEU A 17 23.88 11.95 -17.91
C LEU A 17 24.96 11.98 -19.01
N VAL A 18 25.05 13.11 -19.70
CA VAL A 18 26.09 13.41 -20.69
C VAL A 18 26.61 14.83 -20.45
N LEU A 19 27.91 14.94 -20.19
CA LEU A 19 28.62 16.20 -20.12
C LEU A 19 29.07 16.60 -21.53
N ILE A 20 28.84 17.85 -21.90
CA ILE A 20 29.38 18.48 -23.10
C ILE A 20 30.24 19.66 -22.66
N THR A 21 31.52 19.72 -23.06
CA THR A 21 32.41 20.84 -22.76
C THR A 21 32.86 21.53 -24.04
N THR A 22 32.86 22.86 -24.04
CA THR A 22 33.33 23.67 -25.17
C THR A 22 34.71 24.25 -24.81
N PRO A 23 35.76 24.06 -25.64
CA PRO A 23 37.09 24.59 -25.36
C PRO A 23 37.13 26.11 -25.20
N GLU A 24 37.95 26.60 -24.27
CA GLU A 24 38.10 28.04 -24.02
C GLU A 24 38.70 28.77 -25.24
N GLY A 25 37.87 29.61 -25.88
CA GLY A 25 38.23 30.37 -27.07
C GLY A 25 37.10 30.48 -28.11
N SER A 26 36.07 29.63 -28.05
CA SER A 26 34.93 29.68 -28.98
C SER A 26 33.99 30.87 -28.71
N THR A 27 33.44 31.46 -29.78
CA THR A 27 32.90 32.82 -29.78
C THR A 27 31.37 32.89 -29.58
N THR A 28 30.81 32.09 -28.67
CA THR A 28 29.35 32.00 -28.45
C THR A 28 28.98 32.08 -26.96
N PRO A 29 28.16 33.04 -26.51
CA PRO A 29 27.97 33.30 -25.07
C PRO A 29 26.76 32.61 -24.42
N ALA A 30 26.81 32.56 -23.08
CA ALA A 30 25.66 32.50 -22.17
C ALA A 30 24.93 31.15 -21.96
N TYR A 31 25.67 30.05 -21.94
CA TYR A 31 25.80 29.24 -20.71
C TYR A 31 27.30 28.90 -20.54
N GLY A 32 27.71 28.31 -19.42
CA GLY A 32 29.15 28.07 -19.13
C GLY A 32 29.82 27.09 -20.10
N ASN A 33 31.16 27.00 -20.04
CA ASN A 33 32.00 26.13 -20.87
C ASN A 33 31.71 24.62 -20.70
N ALA A 34 30.76 24.26 -19.84
CA ALA A 34 30.22 22.94 -19.63
C ALA A 34 28.68 22.97 -19.63
N ARG A 35 28.06 22.03 -20.35
CA ARG A 35 26.61 21.82 -20.47
C ARG A 35 26.30 20.38 -20.08
N LEU A 36 25.42 20.19 -19.10
CA LEU A 36 25.01 18.86 -18.67
C LEU A 36 23.64 18.52 -19.30
N LEU A 37 23.57 17.38 -19.98
CA LEU A 37 22.35 16.87 -20.60
C LEU A 37 21.94 15.53 -20.00
N LEU A 38 20.66 15.21 -20.11
CA LEU A 38 20.07 13.98 -19.60
C LEU A 38 19.43 13.18 -20.76
N VAL A 39 19.85 11.93 -20.97
CA VAL A 39 19.44 11.06 -22.09
C VAL A 39 18.10 10.39 -21.80
N GLU A 40 17.02 10.96 -22.35
CA GLU A 40 15.64 10.52 -22.12
C GLU A 40 15.32 9.20 -22.81
N SER A 41 15.62 9.10 -24.10
CA SER A 41 15.38 7.87 -24.84
C SER A 41 16.37 7.68 -25.95
N VAL A 42 16.67 6.41 -26.24
CA VAL A 42 17.50 6.02 -27.38
C VAL A 42 16.65 5.12 -28.26
N ARG A 43 16.42 5.56 -29.51
CA ARG A 43 15.56 4.87 -30.47
C ARG A 43 16.40 4.36 -31.63
N THR A 44 16.20 3.11 -32.02
CA THR A 44 16.77 2.53 -33.24
C THR A 44 15.67 2.44 -34.28
N VAL A 45 15.84 3.10 -35.43
CA VAL A 45 14.81 3.17 -36.48
C VAL A 45 15.25 2.35 -37.70
N GLY A 46 14.38 1.42 -38.12
CA GLY A 46 14.64 0.49 -39.22
C GLY A 46 15.61 -0.64 -38.85
N MET A 47 15.91 -1.50 -39.83
CA MET A 47 16.85 -2.62 -39.64
C MET A 47 18.31 -2.13 -39.55
N ARG A 48 18.74 -1.80 -38.34
CA ARG A 48 20.15 -1.64 -37.91
C ARG A 48 20.99 -0.52 -38.57
N THR A 49 20.41 0.62 -38.99
CA THR A 49 21.20 1.69 -39.65
C THR A 49 21.11 3.10 -39.05
N ARG A 50 20.17 3.43 -38.16
CA ARG A 50 20.19 4.70 -37.41
C ARG A 50 19.77 4.54 -35.94
N ARG A 51 20.63 5.05 -35.04
CA ARG A 51 20.39 5.24 -33.60
C ARG A 51 20.19 6.74 -33.35
N THR A 52 19.08 7.12 -32.73
CA THR A 52 18.77 8.50 -32.37
C THR A 52 18.70 8.64 -30.86
N VAL A 53 19.48 9.57 -30.31
CA VAL A 53 19.53 9.87 -28.87
C VAL A 53 18.76 11.17 -28.63
N TYR A 54 17.75 11.10 -27.77
CA TYR A 54 16.93 12.23 -27.35
C TYR A 54 17.37 12.68 -25.96
N VAL A 55 17.56 13.98 -25.79
CA VAL A 55 18.11 14.61 -24.59
C VAL A 55 17.25 15.78 -24.12
N ARG A 56 17.34 16.06 -22.82
CA ARG A 56 16.84 17.31 -22.21
C ARG A 56 18.01 18.08 -21.59
N GLY A 57 17.91 19.41 -21.60
CA GLY A 57 18.91 20.29 -21.00
C GLY A 57 18.79 20.32 -19.48
N SER A 58 19.88 20.01 -18.77
CA SER A 58 20.01 20.27 -17.34
C SER A 58 20.67 21.63 -17.16
N GLY A 59 19.86 22.69 -17.04
CA GLY A 59 20.36 24.07 -16.90
C GLY A 59 21.17 24.31 -15.61
N SER A 60 20.98 23.44 -14.61
CA SER A 60 21.77 23.35 -13.39
C SER A 60 21.49 21.99 -12.74
N ILE A 61 22.53 21.28 -12.29
CA ILE A 61 22.38 20.16 -11.36
C ILE A 61 22.75 20.66 -9.95
N GLY A 62 21.80 20.63 -9.02
CA GLY A 62 22.07 20.97 -7.64
C GLY A 62 22.91 19.91 -6.94
N SER A 63 23.57 20.30 -5.85
CA SER A 63 24.34 19.37 -5.01
C SER A 63 23.51 18.18 -4.52
N GLN A 64 22.23 18.42 -4.17
CA GLN A 64 21.29 17.37 -3.81
C GLN A 64 20.86 16.54 -5.04
N ASP A 65 20.60 17.16 -6.19
CA ASP A 65 20.19 16.46 -7.42
C ASP A 65 21.25 15.44 -7.88
N TRP A 66 22.54 15.75 -7.70
CA TRP A 66 23.63 14.82 -7.97
C TRP A 66 23.66 13.64 -7.00
N ILE A 67 23.41 13.89 -5.70
CA ILE A 67 23.27 12.82 -4.69
C ILE A 67 22.04 11.95 -5.00
N THR A 68 20.91 12.57 -5.39
CA THR A 68 19.71 11.88 -5.88
C THR A 68 20.02 11.04 -7.10
N TYR A 69 20.72 11.57 -8.11
CA TYR A 69 21.11 10.82 -9.31
C TYR A 69 22.04 9.64 -8.99
N GLN A 70 23.03 9.82 -8.11
CA GLN A 70 23.96 8.75 -7.72
C GLN A 70 23.28 7.63 -6.90
N ARG A 71 22.32 7.97 -6.03
CA ARG A 71 21.54 6.99 -5.25
C ARG A 71 20.35 6.41 -6.03
N SER A 72 19.85 7.16 -7.00
CA SER A 72 18.60 6.88 -7.72
C SER A 72 18.48 7.69 -9.01
N PRO A 73 19.08 7.20 -10.11
CA PRO A 73 18.80 7.78 -11.43
C PRO A 73 17.28 7.84 -11.66
N ALA A 74 16.55 6.78 -11.28
CA ALA A 74 15.11 6.64 -11.47
C ALA A 74 14.22 7.64 -10.69
N LEU A 75 14.68 8.22 -9.58
CA LEU A 75 13.96 9.32 -8.89
C LEU A 75 14.33 10.68 -9.49
N PHE A 76 15.61 10.92 -9.77
CA PHE A 76 16.04 12.10 -10.52
C PHE A 76 15.28 12.20 -11.86
N TRP A 77 15.08 11.07 -12.54
CA TRP A 77 14.27 10.92 -13.75
C TRP A 77 12.83 11.41 -13.63
N ARG A 78 12.19 11.30 -12.46
CA ARG A 78 10.82 11.79 -12.25
C ARG A 78 10.79 13.28 -11.92
N ASN A 79 11.74 13.75 -11.13
CA ASN A 79 11.79 15.14 -10.70
C ASN A 79 12.20 16.07 -11.86
N PHE A 80 13.11 15.63 -12.75
CA PHE A 80 13.58 16.43 -13.89
C PHE A 80 12.63 16.46 -15.10
N GLN A 81 11.46 15.80 -15.04
CA GLN A 81 10.54 15.67 -16.18
C GLN A 81 9.65 16.89 -16.46
N MET A 82 9.59 17.88 -15.56
CA MET A 82 8.67 19.01 -15.72
C MET A 82 9.18 20.09 -16.68
N GLY A 83 8.42 20.32 -17.77
CA GLY A 83 8.46 21.55 -18.58
C GLY A 83 9.57 21.67 -19.64
N GLN A 84 10.73 21.01 -19.50
CA GLN A 84 11.83 21.17 -20.46
C GLN A 84 11.60 20.42 -21.79
N PRO A 85 11.85 21.05 -22.96
CA PRO A 85 11.63 20.44 -24.27
C PRO A 85 12.63 19.30 -24.57
N VAL A 86 12.20 18.36 -25.42
CA VAL A 86 13.02 17.25 -25.90
C VAL A 86 13.69 17.63 -27.21
N THR A 87 15.00 17.41 -27.31
CA THR A 87 15.77 17.72 -28.52
C THR A 87 16.61 16.50 -28.94
N ALA A 88 16.80 16.33 -30.25
CA ALA A 88 17.74 15.34 -30.80
C ALA A 88 19.18 15.87 -30.69
N ILE A 89 20.10 15.05 -30.21
CA ILE A 89 21.44 15.50 -29.79
C ILE A 89 22.28 16.15 -30.90
N ASP A 90 22.04 15.78 -32.16
CA ASP A 90 22.65 16.36 -33.36
C ASP A 90 22.28 17.83 -33.60
N LEU A 91 21.27 18.35 -32.91
CA LEU A 91 20.86 19.77 -32.93
C LEU A 91 21.51 20.62 -31.83
N LEU A 92 22.32 20.03 -30.93
CA LEU A 92 22.92 20.71 -29.77
C LEU A 92 24.46 20.72 -29.78
N LEU A 93 25.09 20.04 -30.73
CA LEU A 93 26.53 19.85 -30.82
C LEU A 93 27.13 20.61 -32.00
N SER A 94 28.16 21.41 -31.71
CA SER A 94 29.16 21.83 -32.70
C SER A 94 30.18 20.70 -32.92
N ASP A 95 31.03 20.82 -33.93
CA ASP A 95 32.18 19.90 -34.11
C ASP A 95 33.39 20.24 -33.21
N GLU A 96 33.31 21.33 -32.42
CA GLU A 96 34.32 21.73 -31.43
C GLU A 96 34.04 21.19 -30.02
N ASP A 97 32.81 20.75 -29.76
CA ASP A 97 32.36 20.25 -28.45
C ASP A 97 33.00 18.90 -28.09
N GLN A 98 33.56 18.79 -26.89
CA GLN A 98 33.93 17.51 -26.30
C GLN A 98 32.71 16.89 -25.58
N VAL A 99 32.58 15.56 -25.65
CA VAL A 99 31.42 14.84 -25.11
C VAL A 99 31.89 13.68 -24.23
N LEU A 100 31.35 13.62 -23.01
CA LEU A 100 31.58 12.55 -22.04
C LEU A 100 30.25 11.96 -21.57
N SER A 101 29.98 10.71 -21.93
CA SER A 101 28.83 9.94 -21.45
C SER A 101 29.08 9.37 -20.06
N ARG A 102 28.11 9.48 -19.14
CA ARG A 102 28.24 9.10 -17.72
C ARG A 102 29.45 9.75 -17.03
N PRO A 103 29.50 11.10 -16.96
CA PRO A 103 30.56 11.80 -16.22
C PRO A 103 30.62 11.32 -14.77
N THR A 104 31.84 11.23 -14.23
CA THR A 104 32.11 10.93 -12.82
C THR A 104 31.90 12.17 -11.95
N PHE A 105 32.18 12.07 -10.65
CA PHE A 105 32.17 13.26 -9.79
C PHE A 105 33.28 14.25 -10.16
N ASP A 106 34.49 13.77 -10.40
CA ASP A 106 35.66 14.61 -10.68
C ASP A 106 35.47 15.40 -11.99
N ASP A 107 34.78 14.83 -12.99
CA ASP A 107 34.40 15.51 -14.24
C ASP A 107 33.40 16.68 -14.04
N LEU A 108 32.67 16.69 -12.91
CA LEU A 108 31.68 17.72 -12.56
C LEU A 108 32.13 18.64 -11.41
N TYR A 109 33.19 18.26 -10.68
CA TYR A 109 33.65 18.93 -9.46
C TYR A 109 33.91 20.42 -9.66
N HIS A 110 34.73 20.78 -10.65
CA HIS A 110 34.94 22.18 -11.02
C HIS A 110 33.84 22.75 -11.91
N PRO A 111 33.36 22.08 -12.99
CA PRO A 111 32.43 22.72 -13.93
C PRO A 111 31.01 22.95 -13.40
N PHE A 112 30.56 22.19 -12.39
CA PHE A 112 29.21 22.33 -11.81
C PHE A 112 29.19 22.59 -10.30
N PHE A 113 30.19 22.12 -9.54
CA PHE A 113 30.28 22.36 -8.10
C PHE A 113 31.37 23.37 -7.70
N GLY A 114 32.03 24.03 -8.67
CA GLY A 114 33.00 25.10 -8.43
C GLY A 114 34.32 24.68 -7.77
N GLY A 115 34.51 23.40 -7.47
CA GLY A 115 35.58 22.89 -6.60
C GLY A 115 35.17 22.69 -5.14
N ASP A 116 33.87 22.82 -4.81
CA ASP A 116 33.30 22.49 -3.50
C ASP A 116 32.69 21.07 -3.49
N CYS A 117 32.67 20.43 -2.32
CA CYS A 117 32.00 19.14 -2.16
C CYS A 117 30.47 19.34 -2.07
N PRO A 118 29.64 18.68 -2.90
CA PRO A 118 28.18 18.85 -2.88
C PRO A 118 27.53 18.35 -1.59
N PHE A 119 28.20 17.50 -0.81
CA PHE A 119 27.66 17.01 0.45
C PHE A 119 27.86 18.05 1.55
N VAL A 120 26.80 18.77 1.91
CA VAL A 120 26.80 19.93 2.84
C VAL A 120 27.39 19.64 4.24
N TYR A 121 27.47 18.38 4.66
CA TYR A 121 28.11 17.96 5.91
C TYR A 121 29.60 17.58 5.74
N CYS A 122 30.18 17.87 4.57
CA CYS A 122 31.59 17.73 4.29
C CYS A 122 32.35 19.00 4.68
N HIS A 123 33.46 18.82 5.39
CA HIS A 123 34.43 19.88 5.67
C HIS A 123 35.81 19.36 5.29
N ASP A 124 36.37 19.90 4.20
CA ASP A 124 37.63 19.51 3.57
C ASP A 124 37.79 17.99 3.48
N GLY A 125 36.81 17.28 2.89
CA GLY A 125 36.88 15.83 2.72
C GLY A 125 36.66 15.00 3.99
N LEU A 126 36.29 15.60 5.13
CA LEU A 126 35.83 14.89 6.33
C LEU A 126 34.33 15.07 6.55
N VAL A 127 33.71 14.14 7.30
CA VAL A 127 32.30 14.17 7.72
C VAL A 127 32.19 13.82 9.20
N ASN A 128 31.46 14.64 9.96
CA ASN A 128 31.07 14.30 11.33
C ASN A 128 29.99 13.20 11.31
N VAL A 129 30.23 12.07 11.97
CA VAL A 129 29.29 10.95 12.11
C VAL A 129 28.22 11.30 13.15
N SER A 130 27.03 11.67 12.67
CA SER A 130 25.85 12.05 13.43
C SER A 130 24.62 11.29 12.92
N SER A 131 23.48 11.39 13.60
CA SER A 131 22.23 10.75 13.14
C SER A 131 21.83 11.14 11.71
N ALA A 132 22.11 12.38 11.30
CA ALA A 132 21.82 12.86 9.94
C ALA A 132 22.80 12.29 8.90
N THR A 133 24.10 12.31 9.17
CA THR A 133 25.11 11.85 8.20
C THR A 133 25.20 10.33 8.11
N ARG A 134 24.96 9.60 9.21
CA ARG A 134 24.95 8.13 9.25
C ARG A 134 24.03 7.51 8.20
N ILE A 135 22.89 8.15 7.90
CA ILE A 135 21.95 7.66 6.88
C ILE A 135 22.63 7.65 5.49
N VAL A 136 23.25 8.76 5.10
CA VAL A 136 23.90 8.90 3.78
C VAL A 136 25.20 8.08 3.69
N LEU A 137 25.95 8.00 4.80
CA LEU A 137 27.17 7.19 4.90
C LEU A 137 26.87 5.68 4.78
N ARG A 138 25.84 5.19 5.51
CA ARG A 138 25.38 3.79 5.45
C ARG A 138 24.97 3.37 4.04
N ASP A 139 24.25 4.25 3.34
CA ASP A 139 23.79 3.95 1.98
C ASP A 139 24.95 3.91 0.96
N THR A 140 26.17 4.33 1.36
CA THR A 140 27.40 4.21 0.56
C THR A 140 28.23 2.96 0.92
N ALA A 141 28.25 2.55 2.20
CA ALA A 141 28.89 1.33 2.71
C ALA A 141 28.25 0.88 4.04
N GLU A 142 28.28 -0.41 4.37
CA GLU A 142 27.65 -0.99 5.58
C GLU A 142 28.25 -0.52 6.95
N ALA A 143 29.10 0.50 6.95
CA ALA A 143 29.90 1.01 8.06
C ALA A 143 29.12 1.67 9.22
N ALA A 144 27.81 1.45 9.33
CA ALA A 144 26.94 2.08 10.33
C ALA A 144 27.10 1.54 11.77
N ARG A 145 28.13 0.71 12.03
CA ARG A 145 28.40 0.06 13.33
C ARG A 145 29.25 0.90 14.29
N ARG A 146 29.70 2.12 13.93
CA ARG A 146 30.43 3.02 14.83
C ARG A 146 29.51 3.56 15.95
N HIS A 147 29.49 2.88 17.11
CA HIS A 147 28.74 3.28 18.31
C HIS A 147 29.38 4.48 19.05
N GLY A 148 29.38 5.65 18.43
CA GLY A 148 29.84 6.91 19.05
C GLY A 148 29.25 8.14 18.38
N SER A 149 28.96 9.18 19.15
CA SER A 149 28.61 10.51 18.63
C SER A 149 29.87 11.32 18.32
N ASN A 150 29.78 12.24 17.35
CA ASN A 150 30.79 13.25 17.02
C ASN A 150 32.17 12.72 16.54
N MET A 151 32.30 11.43 16.22
CA MET A 151 33.46 10.88 15.52
C MET A 151 33.53 11.41 14.08
N LYS A 152 34.72 11.49 13.48
CA LYS A 152 34.93 11.89 12.08
C LYS A 152 35.41 10.74 11.19
N THR A 153 34.89 10.70 9.97
CA THR A 153 35.30 9.80 8.87
C THR A 153 35.56 10.61 7.60
N ILE A 154 36.12 10.00 6.54
CA ILE A 154 36.31 10.69 5.24
C ILE A 154 34.99 10.79 4.46
N CYS A 155 34.88 11.80 3.59
CA CYS A 155 33.66 12.05 2.81
C CYS A 155 33.60 11.17 1.55
N PRO A 156 32.63 10.26 1.39
CA PRO A 156 32.56 9.37 0.23
C PRO A 156 32.42 10.06 -1.13
N PHE A 157 31.97 11.32 -1.16
CA PHE A 157 31.71 12.04 -2.40
C PHE A 157 32.99 12.58 -3.04
N CYS A 158 33.71 13.50 -2.37
CA CYS A 158 34.96 14.05 -2.91
C CYS A 158 36.20 13.15 -2.68
N MET A 159 36.30 12.47 -1.53
CA MET A 159 37.40 11.54 -1.26
C MET A 159 37.26 10.21 -2.02
N GLY A 160 36.09 9.98 -2.66
CA GLY A 160 35.80 8.79 -3.45
C GLY A 160 35.21 7.64 -2.63
N THR A 161 34.17 7.01 -3.17
CA THR A 161 33.41 5.93 -2.49
C THR A 161 34.24 4.66 -2.26
N ALA A 162 35.24 4.41 -3.10
CA ALA A 162 36.19 3.31 -2.92
C ALA A 162 37.12 3.54 -1.73
N LEU A 163 37.76 4.71 -1.63
CA LEU A 163 38.63 5.07 -0.51
C LEU A 163 37.84 5.11 0.82
N TYR A 164 36.59 5.58 0.78
CA TYR A 164 35.68 5.51 1.92
C TYR A 164 35.41 4.07 2.38
N ARG A 165 35.13 3.14 1.46
CA ARG A 165 34.91 1.71 1.77
C ARG A 165 36.15 1.04 2.35
N ASP A 166 37.33 1.35 1.82
CA ASP A 166 38.61 0.90 2.38
C ASP A 166 38.84 1.46 3.79
N HIS A 167 38.56 2.74 4.00
CA HIS A 167 38.73 3.40 5.30
C HIS A 167 37.86 2.79 6.40
N GLU A 168 36.58 2.57 6.12
CA GLU A 168 35.68 1.96 7.10
C GLU A 168 36.07 0.50 7.41
N ARG A 169 36.64 -0.23 6.45
CA ARG A 169 37.20 -1.59 6.67
C ARG A 169 38.42 -1.60 7.57
N GLU A 170 39.39 -0.70 7.34
CA GLU A 170 40.56 -0.60 8.23
C GLU A 170 40.16 -0.10 9.64
N VAL A 171 39.07 0.68 9.75
CA VAL A 171 38.49 1.06 11.05
C VAL A 171 37.82 -0.12 11.75
N GLU A 172 37.01 -0.93 11.07
CA GLU A 172 36.41 -2.15 11.67
C GLU A 172 37.53 -3.10 12.12
N ARG A 173 38.53 -3.34 11.26
CA ARG A 173 39.73 -4.13 11.57
C ARG A 173 40.45 -3.65 12.83
N THR A 174 40.85 -2.38 12.88
CA THR A 174 41.61 -1.83 14.02
C THR A 174 40.77 -1.72 15.31
N THR A 175 39.45 -1.56 15.19
CA THR A 175 38.55 -1.52 16.36
C THR A 175 38.31 -2.92 16.94
N VAL A 176 38.24 -3.97 16.11
CA VAL A 176 38.04 -5.35 16.59
C VAL A 176 39.28 -5.89 17.31
N VAL A 177 40.49 -5.67 16.80
CA VAL A 177 41.73 -6.19 17.43
C VAL A 177 41.92 -5.66 18.86
N ALA A 178 41.55 -4.39 19.12
CA ALA A 178 41.60 -3.77 20.44
C ALA A 178 40.72 -4.46 21.53
N SER A 179 39.88 -5.44 21.15
CA SER A 179 39.00 -6.20 22.06
C SER A 179 39.48 -7.63 22.38
N SER A 180 40.60 -8.09 21.78
CA SER A 180 41.06 -9.49 21.88
C SER A 180 42.43 -9.62 22.59
N PRO A 181 42.54 -10.38 23.70
CA PRO A 181 43.78 -10.49 24.47
C PRO A 181 44.76 -11.56 23.95
N SER A 182 45.23 -11.47 22.70
CA SER A 182 46.47 -12.17 22.27
C SER A 182 47.05 -11.75 20.90
N THR A 183 48.37 -11.55 20.91
CA THR A 183 49.31 -11.79 19.78
C THR A 183 49.03 -11.10 18.42
N PHE A 184 48.70 -9.80 18.43
CA PHE A 184 49.07 -8.90 17.31
C PHE A 184 50.24 -8.00 17.72
N ARG A 185 51.10 -7.62 16.76
CA ARG A 185 52.21 -6.69 16.99
C ARG A 185 51.77 -5.27 16.65
N HIS A 186 51.94 -4.33 17.57
CA HIS A 186 51.64 -2.91 17.31
C HIS A 186 52.40 -2.36 16.10
N ASP A 187 53.64 -2.81 15.88
CA ASP A 187 54.48 -2.45 14.71
C ASP A 187 53.77 -2.66 13.36
N GLU A 188 52.94 -3.71 13.25
CA GLU A 188 52.20 -4.06 12.02
C GLU A 188 50.90 -3.24 11.89
N GLU A 189 50.30 -2.82 13.00
CA GLU A 189 49.11 -1.95 13.03
C GLU A 189 49.49 -0.48 12.73
N ASP A 190 50.60 0.01 13.29
CA ASP A 190 51.16 1.34 13.01
C ASP A 190 51.57 1.49 11.55
N ALA A 191 52.19 0.46 10.95
CA ALA A 191 52.54 0.45 9.53
C ALA A 191 51.30 0.59 8.64
N ILE A 192 50.24 -0.18 8.91
CA ILE A 192 49.01 -0.18 8.11
C ILE A 192 48.20 1.10 8.32
N ARG A 193 48.15 1.65 9.55
CA ARG A 193 47.60 2.99 9.78
C ARG A 193 48.34 4.05 8.96
N THR A 194 49.67 4.00 8.94
CA THR A 194 50.53 4.96 8.24
C THR A 194 50.31 4.91 6.72
N GLU A 195 50.29 3.71 6.12
CA GLU A 195 50.02 3.54 4.69
C GLU A 195 48.61 4.04 4.32
N HIS A 196 47.60 3.69 5.12
CA HIS A 196 46.22 4.08 4.86
C HIS A 196 46.00 5.60 5.03
N LEU A 197 46.58 6.23 6.05
CA LEU A 197 46.58 7.70 6.19
C LEU A 197 47.34 8.37 5.04
N GLY A 198 48.42 7.75 4.53
CA GLY A 198 49.11 8.20 3.32
C GLY A 198 48.21 8.25 2.09
N ARG A 199 47.40 7.20 1.86
CA ARG A 199 46.39 7.19 0.78
C ARG A 199 45.33 8.28 0.96
N ILE A 200 44.89 8.53 2.18
CA ILE A 200 43.97 9.64 2.49
C ILE A 200 44.65 10.99 2.20
N HIS A 201 45.89 11.22 2.66
CA HIS A 201 46.62 12.47 2.47
C HIS A 201 46.90 12.78 0.99
N ALA A 202 47.19 11.77 0.16
CA ALA A 202 47.31 11.95 -1.28
C ALA A 202 46.03 12.54 -1.89
N ARG A 203 44.86 11.91 -1.65
CA ARG A 203 43.57 12.40 -2.17
C ARG A 203 43.15 13.73 -1.54
N ARG A 204 43.54 14.03 -0.29
CA ARG A 204 43.33 15.37 0.30
C ARG A 204 44.12 16.43 -0.47
N SER A 205 45.38 16.14 -0.80
CA SER A 205 46.25 17.04 -1.57
C SER A 205 45.74 17.28 -3.00
N GLU A 206 45.21 16.26 -3.68
CA GLU A 206 44.56 16.39 -4.99
C GLU A 206 43.38 17.39 -4.98
N LEU A 207 42.63 17.42 -3.86
CA LEU A 207 41.44 18.26 -3.68
C LEU A 207 41.76 19.62 -3.02
N GLY A 208 43.04 19.93 -2.76
CA GLY A 208 43.46 21.16 -2.09
C GLY A 208 43.16 21.22 -0.58
N TYR A 209 42.82 20.10 0.05
CA TYR A 209 42.45 20.03 1.46
C TYR A 209 43.65 19.90 2.40
N SER A 210 43.66 20.65 3.50
CA SER A 210 44.68 20.58 4.56
C SER A 210 44.87 19.17 5.13
N PRO A 211 46.09 18.78 5.57
CA PRO A 211 46.38 17.45 6.11
C PRO A 211 45.62 17.12 7.40
N LEU A 212 45.63 15.83 7.78
CA LEU A 212 45.15 15.38 9.07
C LEU A 212 46.27 15.44 10.12
N ALA A 213 45.90 15.51 11.39
CA ALA A 213 46.87 15.50 12.48
C ALA A 213 47.68 14.19 12.47
N GLN A 214 48.99 14.28 12.69
CA GLN A 214 49.95 13.19 12.50
C GLN A 214 49.56 11.88 13.22
N ASP A 215 49.05 11.97 14.45
CA ASP A 215 48.65 10.83 15.28
C ASP A 215 47.12 10.58 15.29
N THR A 216 46.40 11.00 14.25
CA THR A 216 44.93 10.84 14.23
C THR A 216 44.52 9.36 14.21
N PRO A 217 43.60 8.92 15.09
CA PRO A 217 43.07 7.56 15.04
C PRO A 217 42.10 7.42 13.87
N LEU A 218 42.14 6.29 13.16
CA LEU A 218 41.29 6.06 11.98
C LEU A 218 39.78 6.16 12.32
N ASN A 219 39.39 5.76 13.54
CA ASN A 219 38.00 5.81 13.99
C ASN A 219 37.47 7.23 14.29
N ASN A 220 38.35 8.25 14.34
CA ASN A 220 37.97 9.65 14.55
C ASN A 220 39.02 10.62 13.95
N LEU A 221 38.86 10.96 12.66
CA LEU A 221 39.85 11.77 11.91
C LEU A 221 39.85 13.26 12.28
N THR A 222 40.96 13.80 12.76
CA THR A 222 41.14 15.23 13.05
C THR A 222 42.00 15.92 11.99
N ARG A 223 41.64 17.16 11.61
CA ARG A 223 42.53 18.03 10.82
C ARG A 223 43.68 18.52 11.70
N GLU A 224 44.84 18.76 11.11
CA GLU A 224 45.94 19.42 11.81
C GLU A 224 45.55 20.88 12.14
N THR A 225 45.59 21.26 13.43
CA THR A 225 45.10 22.57 13.90
C THR A 225 46.18 23.64 13.84
N ALA A 226 46.44 24.13 12.63
CA ALA A 226 47.14 25.39 12.43
C ALA A 226 46.25 26.60 12.79
N ASP A 227 45.93 26.75 14.08
CA ASP A 227 45.69 28.02 14.78
C ASP A 227 45.36 27.80 16.27
N ILE A 228 46.39 27.52 17.07
CA ILE A 228 46.40 27.83 18.50
C ILE A 228 47.33 29.03 18.69
N ILE A 229 46.84 30.24 18.38
CA ILE A 229 47.33 31.55 18.89
C ILE A 229 46.16 32.55 18.76
N LEU A 230 45.41 32.71 19.85
CA LEU A 230 44.76 33.94 20.34
C LEU A 230 43.83 33.58 21.52
N PHE A 231 43.99 34.29 22.65
CA PHE A 231 43.37 34.01 23.97
C PHE A 231 43.92 32.81 24.78
N SER A 232 45.24 32.80 24.96
CA SER A 232 45.91 32.09 26.08
C SER A 232 46.99 32.96 26.76
N VAL A 233 46.66 34.22 27.05
CA VAL A 233 47.47 35.15 27.86
C VAL A 233 46.55 35.82 28.88
N ALA A 234 47.07 36.13 30.08
CA ALA A 234 46.34 36.73 31.21
C ALA A 234 45.30 35.84 31.91
N LEU A 235 45.68 34.60 32.23
CA LEU A 235 45.13 33.88 33.41
C LEU A 235 46.26 33.27 34.26
N SER A 236 47.13 34.18 34.73
CA SER A 236 47.97 33.99 35.92
C SER A 236 47.89 35.27 36.74
N ASP A 237 48.05 35.16 38.06
CA ASP A 237 48.07 36.27 39.03
C ASP A 237 46.79 37.10 39.14
N LEU A 238 45.84 36.63 39.96
CA LEU A 238 45.77 37.15 41.33
C LEU A 238 44.84 36.31 42.23
N GLU A 239 45.40 35.80 43.33
CA GLU A 239 44.64 35.26 44.46
C GLU A 239 44.03 36.42 45.27
N HIS A 240 42.83 36.25 45.85
CA HIS A 240 42.58 36.48 47.29
C HIS A 240 41.11 36.24 47.71
N ILE A 241 40.94 35.74 48.95
CA ILE A 241 39.75 35.84 49.84
C ILE A 241 38.42 35.32 49.22
N ALA A 242 37.93 34.08 49.42
CA ALA A 242 37.83 33.17 50.58
C ALA A 242 36.55 33.33 51.46
N ALA A 243 36.15 32.18 52.06
CA ALA A 243 35.30 31.98 53.25
C ALA A 243 33.79 31.59 53.10
N LEU A 244 33.48 30.43 53.70
CA LEU A 244 32.29 30.06 54.49
C LEU A 244 30.92 29.78 53.84
N GLU A 245 30.68 28.49 53.62
CA GLU A 245 29.75 27.67 54.44
C GLU A 245 28.32 28.17 54.82
N SER A 246 27.33 27.41 54.36
CA SER A 246 26.32 26.70 55.19
C SER A 246 24.91 27.27 55.48
N THR A 247 23.96 26.32 55.46
CA THR A 247 22.71 26.19 56.26
C THR A 247 21.45 27.05 56.04
N SER A 248 20.33 26.32 56.16
CA SER A 248 19.03 26.69 56.75
C SER A 248 17.90 27.31 55.91
N THR A 249 16.69 26.97 56.35
CA THR A 249 15.32 27.24 55.88
C THR A 249 14.52 27.89 57.04
N PRO A 250 13.20 28.17 56.97
CA PRO A 250 12.30 28.70 55.91
C PRO A 250 11.53 29.94 56.44
N GLU A 251 10.22 30.08 56.12
CA GLU A 251 9.19 30.94 56.77
C GLU A 251 9.22 32.48 56.51
N ALA A 252 8.10 33.23 56.48
CA ALA A 252 6.66 32.93 56.60
C ALA A 252 5.74 33.97 55.87
N ASN A 253 4.44 33.68 55.78
CA ASN A 253 3.34 34.50 55.20
C ASN A 253 2.74 35.49 56.24
N PRO A 254 1.90 36.52 55.89
CA PRO A 254 0.45 36.30 55.71
C PRO A 254 -0.33 37.30 54.77
N GLU A 255 -1.65 37.12 54.65
CA GLU A 255 -2.63 37.81 53.75
C GLU A 255 -3.64 38.76 54.48
N PRO A 256 -4.75 39.27 53.86
CA PRO A 256 -4.90 40.08 52.62
C PRO A 256 -5.48 41.51 52.92
N PRO A 257 -6.80 41.93 52.84
CA PRO A 257 -8.05 41.42 52.22
C PRO A 257 -8.91 42.38 51.31
N ASP A 258 -9.75 41.77 50.46
CA ASP A 258 -11.14 42.10 50.05
C ASP A 258 -11.62 43.15 48.98
N GLU A 259 -12.82 42.84 48.43
CA GLU A 259 -13.92 43.63 47.79
C GLU A 259 -13.91 44.17 46.32
N ARG A 260 -14.29 43.27 45.37
CA ARG A 260 -15.55 43.22 44.54
C ARG A 260 -16.07 44.35 43.57
N PHE A 261 -16.74 43.87 42.48
CA PHE A 261 -17.89 44.40 41.68
C PHE A 261 -17.78 45.26 40.36
N THR A 262 -18.02 44.61 39.21
CA THR A 262 -18.97 44.88 38.05
C THR A 262 -19.16 46.23 37.29
N GLN A 263 -19.51 46.11 35.98
CA GLN A 263 -20.02 47.16 35.06
C GLN A 263 -21.54 47.49 35.26
N PRO A 264 -22.11 48.53 34.58
CA PRO A 264 -22.83 48.32 33.29
C PRO A 264 -22.80 49.51 32.26
N MET A 265 -23.60 49.42 31.19
CA MET A 265 -23.64 50.27 29.95
C MET A 265 -24.49 51.57 30.03
N TRP A 266 -24.56 52.39 28.95
CA TRP A 266 -25.77 52.66 28.09
C TRP A 266 -25.50 53.68 26.92
N ILE A 267 -26.44 53.80 25.97
CA ILE A 267 -26.42 54.42 24.59
C ILE A 267 -27.04 55.87 24.56
N PRO A 268 -27.49 56.58 23.46
CA PRO A 268 -27.46 56.40 21.96
C PRO A 268 -27.15 57.68 21.10
N ILE A 269 -27.25 57.61 19.74
CA ILE A 269 -28.03 58.48 18.79
C ILE A 269 -27.89 57.98 17.30
N LEU A 270 -28.58 58.58 16.31
CA LEU A 270 -29.19 57.92 15.12
C LEU A 270 -28.92 58.59 13.73
N ASP A 271 -29.52 58.00 12.66
CA ASP A 271 -29.87 58.54 11.31
C ASP A 271 -28.79 58.65 10.18
N THR A 272 -29.06 58.47 8.85
CA THR A 272 -30.23 57.99 8.04
C THR A 272 -29.90 57.60 6.55
N PHE A 273 -30.75 56.74 5.94
CA PHE A 273 -31.12 56.58 4.48
C PHE A 273 -30.18 55.95 3.39
N THR A 274 -30.81 55.55 2.26
CA THR A 274 -30.36 54.77 1.06
C THR A 274 -31.06 55.32 -0.24
N PRO A 275 -31.14 54.71 -1.47
CA PRO A 275 -30.51 53.52 -2.11
C PRO A 275 -30.08 53.64 -3.64
N HIS A 276 -29.41 52.61 -4.22
CA HIS A 276 -29.47 52.03 -5.62
C HIS A 276 -29.46 52.90 -6.93
N PRO A 277 -29.34 52.34 -8.19
CA PRO A 277 -28.66 51.13 -8.72
C PRO A 277 -27.87 51.32 -10.09
N GLU A 278 -27.38 50.21 -10.67
CA GLU A 278 -27.33 49.86 -12.12
C GLU A 278 -26.24 50.34 -13.14
N GLU A 279 -26.24 49.62 -14.28
CA GLU A 279 -25.54 49.77 -15.59
C GLU A 279 -24.05 49.38 -15.78
N ALA A 280 -23.71 49.03 -17.04
CA ALA A 280 -22.43 48.49 -17.51
C ALA A 280 -22.19 48.81 -19.03
N PRO A 281 -21.18 48.23 -19.70
CA PRO A 281 -20.06 48.95 -20.35
C PRO A 281 -20.35 49.48 -21.77
N PRO A 282 -19.36 50.17 -22.37
CA PRO A 282 -18.83 49.68 -23.64
C PRO A 282 -17.30 49.48 -23.64
N SER A 283 -16.77 48.91 -24.74
CA SER A 283 -15.36 48.53 -24.87
C SER A 283 -14.85 48.78 -26.30
N ILE A 284 -13.53 48.62 -26.50
CA ILE A 284 -12.85 48.45 -27.81
C ILE A 284 -12.85 49.73 -28.69
N ARG A 285 -11.71 50.43 -28.87
CA ARG A 285 -10.49 50.09 -29.63
C ARG A 285 -10.70 50.27 -31.15
N ASP A 286 -10.02 51.28 -31.72
CA ASP A 286 -9.39 51.29 -33.06
C ASP A 286 -8.55 52.60 -33.22
N ILE A 287 -7.24 52.53 -33.49
CA ILE A 287 -6.56 52.67 -34.82
C ILE A 287 -6.46 54.17 -35.26
N MET A 288 -5.30 54.80 -35.53
CA MET A 288 -3.89 54.32 -35.68
C MET A 288 -2.82 55.46 -35.64
N ASN A 289 -1.53 55.07 -35.62
CA ASN A 289 -0.31 55.74 -36.16
C ASN A 289 0.48 56.86 -35.40
N ASN A 290 1.55 56.40 -34.72
CA ASN A 290 2.99 56.73 -34.91
C ASN A 290 3.52 58.18 -35.09
N PHE A 291 4.55 58.54 -34.30
CA PHE A 291 5.91 58.94 -34.77
C PHE A 291 6.96 58.80 -33.61
N ALA A 292 8.24 59.20 -33.77
CA ALA A 292 9.39 58.59 -33.04
C ALA A 292 10.51 59.55 -32.51
N THR A 293 11.51 58.97 -31.80
CA THR A 293 12.86 59.50 -31.39
C THR A 293 12.89 60.56 -30.24
N ASN A 294 13.88 60.68 -29.32
CA ASN A 294 15.37 60.66 -29.41
C ASN A 294 16.10 60.35 -28.04
N SER A 295 17.45 60.41 -28.02
CA SER A 295 18.41 60.37 -26.86
C SER A 295 19.57 61.39 -27.11
N PRO A 296 20.79 61.42 -26.46
CA PRO A 296 21.38 60.79 -25.24
C PRO A 296 21.81 61.91 -24.21
N PRO A 297 23.08 62.28 -23.83
CA PRO A 297 24.40 61.60 -23.61
C PRO A 297 25.27 62.03 -22.36
N SER A 298 26.39 61.31 -22.11
CA SER A 298 27.72 61.78 -21.55
C SER A 298 27.90 62.08 -20.02
N SER A 299 29.11 62.10 -19.38
CA SER A 299 30.42 61.39 -19.55
C SER A 299 31.47 61.71 -18.42
N ASN A 300 32.61 60.98 -18.36
CA ASN A 300 33.88 61.19 -17.59
C ASN A 300 33.90 60.84 -16.07
N ARG A 301 34.96 60.29 -15.42
CA ARG A 301 36.46 60.41 -15.56
C ARG A 301 37.26 59.10 -15.20
N PRO A 302 38.57 58.95 -15.57
CA PRO A 302 39.51 57.84 -15.21
C PRO A 302 40.30 58.12 -13.89
N ALA A 303 41.34 57.40 -13.38
CA ALA A 303 42.32 56.37 -13.86
C ALA A 303 42.83 55.49 -12.64
N ILE A 304 43.60 54.36 -12.65
CA ILE A 304 44.81 53.82 -13.35
C ILE A 304 46.15 54.42 -12.80
N PRO A 305 47.28 53.69 -12.47
CA PRO A 305 47.70 52.29 -12.79
C PRO A 305 48.26 51.39 -11.64
N HIS A 306 48.52 50.10 -11.93
CA HIS A 306 49.78 49.36 -11.67
C HIS A 306 49.89 48.12 -12.60
N LEU A 307 51.08 47.55 -12.82
CA LEU A 307 51.42 46.52 -13.83
C LEU A 307 52.57 45.58 -13.32
N PRO A 308 52.93 44.45 -13.97
CA PRO A 308 52.80 43.12 -13.32
C PRO A 308 54.10 42.27 -13.33
N LEU A 309 53.96 40.98 -12.98
CA LEU A 309 54.93 39.91 -13.25
C LEU A 309 54.27 38.71 -13.97
N PRO A 310 55.03 37.88 -14.72
CA PRO A 310 54.48 36.89 -15.67
C PRO A 310 54.20 35.50 -15.07
N PRO A 311 53.38 34.65 -15.75
CA PRO A 311 53.04 33.30 -15.30
C PRO A 311 54.10 32.23 -15.66
N PRO A 312 54.10 31.06 -14.98
CA PRO A 312 54.84 29.87 -15.39
C PRO A 312 54.22 29.19 -16.64
N PRO A 313 54.98 28.33 -17.35
CA PRO A 313 54.50 27.68 -18.58
C PRO A 313 53.49 26.54 -18.31
N PRO A 314 52.66 26.17 -19.30
CA PRO A 314 51.68 25.10 -19.17
C PRO A 314 52.34 23.71 -19.09
N VAL A 315 51.85 22.88 -18.18
CA VAL A 315 52.15 21.43 -18.16
C VAL A 315 51.32 20.75 -19.24
N ILE A 316 51.98 20.09 -20.20
CA ILE A 316 51.30 19.29 -21.22
C ILE A 316 50.89 17.96 -20.59
N ILE A 317 49.64 17.89 -20.12
CA ILE A 317 49.02 16.61 -19.75
C ILE A 317 48.51 15.94 -21.03
N THR A 318 49.13 14.82 -21.41
CA THR A 318 48.69 13.98 -22.52
C THR A 318 47.32 13.37 -22.21
N ALA A 319 46.42 13.37 -23.21
CA ALA A 319 45.05 12.91 -23.05
C ALA A 319 44.95 11.47 -22.46
N PRO A 320 44.17 11.27 -21.38
CA PRO A 320 43.80 9.93 -20.91
C PRO A 320 42.98 9.19 -21.96
N VAL A 321 43.23 7.89 -22.11
CA VAL A 321 42.42 7.01 -22.98
C VAL A 321 41.02 6.88 -22.41
N GLN A 322 39.99 7.18 -23.21
CA GLN A 322 38.59 6.97 -22.82
C GLN A 322 38.31 5.47 -22.62
N HIS A 323 38.21 5.04 -21.36
CA HIS A 323 37.68 3.74 -21.00
C HIS A 323 36.23 3.88 -20.49
N PRO A 324 35.27 3.07 -20.96
CA PRO A 324 33.91 3.09 -20.43
C PRO A 324 33.90 2.58 -18.97
N GLY A 325 33.32 3.38 -18.07
CA GLY A 325 33.23 3.06 -16.65
C GLY A 325 32.49 1.74 -16.34
N SER A 326 32.89 1.09 -15.26
CA SER A 326 32.38 -0.22 -14.83
C SER A 326 30.90 -0.20 -14.42
N VAL A 327 30.22 -1.33 -14.60
CA VAL A 327 28.81 -1.51 -14.23
C VAL A 327 28.67 -1.85 -12.75
N THR A 328 28.07 -0.96 -11.96
CA THR A 328 27.65 -1.21 -10.57
C THR A 328 26.22 -1.77 -10.50
N PRO A 329 25.87 -2.61 -9.50
CA PRO A 329 24.52 -3.17 -9.38
C PRO A 329 23.47 -2.13 -8.91
N ASN A 330 22.24 -2.26 -9.40
CA ASN A 330 21.10 -1.47 -8.91
C ASN A 330 20.71 -1.90 -7.49
N PHE A 331 20.90 -1.03 -6.50
CA PHE A 331 20.29 -1.18 -5.17
C PHE A 331 19.32 -0.04 -4.87
N ARG A 332 18.42 -0.29 -3.90
CA ARG A 332 17.18 0.48 -3.74
C ARG A 332 17.40 1.86 -3.16
N ALA A 333 16.79 2.85 -3.81
CA ALA A 333 16.77 4.21 -3.32
C ALA A 333 15.80 4.39 -2.14
N ARG A 334 16.33 4.89 -1.02
CA ARG A 334 15.63 5.81 -0.12
C ARG A 334 16.47 7.08 -0.04
N GLU A 335 15.81 8.23 -0.07
CA GLU A 335 16.42 9.51 0.25
C GLU A 335 15.65 10.15 1.40
N CYS A 336 16.35 10.85 2.30
CA CYS A 336 15.74 11.67 3.33
C CYS A 336 15.90 13.14 2.96
N PHE A 337 14.86 13.93 3.21
CA PHE A 337 14.88 15.38 3.13
C PHE A 337 14.46 15.98 4.48
N ALA A 338 14.97 17.17 4.78
CA ALA A 338 14.68 17.99 5.98
C ALA A 338 15.08 17.39 7.35
N ALA A 339 15.66 18.24 8.20
CA ALA A 339 15.96 17.93 9.60
C ALA A 339 14.75 18.18 10.52
N GLY A 340 13.65 17.47 10.25
CA GLY A 340 12.57 17.31 11.23
C GLY A 340 12.92 16.25 12.28
N THR A 341 12.10 16.11 13.32
CA THR A 341 11.97 14.83 14.00
C THR A 341 11.54 13.79 12.97
N ALA A 342 12.33 12.72 12.81
CA ALA A 342 12.01 11.68 11.83
C ALA A 342 10.62 11.11 12.15
N LEU A 343 9.72 11.10 11.16
CA LEU A 343 8.38 10.58 11.35
C LEU A 343 8.45 9.08 11.70
N ALA A 344 7.54 8.63 12.55
CA ALA A 344 7.50 7.25 12.96
C ALA A 344 7.23 6.36 11.75
N ALA A 345 7.94 5.25 11.64
CA ALA A 345 7.69 4.24 10.64
C ALA A 345 7.52 2.89 11.35
N LEU A 346 6.39 2.23 11.13
CA LEU A 346 6.25 0.81 11.48
C LEU A 346 7.34 0.01 10.76
N ASP A 347 7.93 -0.96 11.46
CA ASP A 347 8.79 -1.95 10.82
C ASP A 347 7.92 -2.97 10.06
N THR A 348 7.52 -2.59 8.85
CA THR A 348 6.71 -3.43 7.95
C THR A 348 7.48 -4.61 7.38
N ALA A 349 8.80 -4.70 7.63
CA ALA A 349 9.57 -5.91 7.34
C ALA A 349 9.37 -6.92 8.48
N ALA A 350 9.62 -6.51 9.72
CA ALA A 350 9.45 -7.33 10.93
C ALA A 350 8.00 -7.77 11.14
N LEU A 351 7.02 -6.86 11.02
CA LEU A 351 5.59 -7.20 11.09
C LEU A 351 5.20 -8.19 9.98
N GLY A 352 5.73 -8.01 8.78
CA GLY A 352 5.49 -8.93 7.67
C GLY A 352 6.03 -10.34 7.95
N GLU A 353 7.27 -10.42 8.44
CA GLU A 353 7.94 -11.68 8.78
C GLU A 353 7.29 -12.36 10.00
N GLN A 354 6.79 -11.60 10.98
CA GLN A 354 6.04 -12.10 12.14
C GLN A 354 4.73 -12.79 11.73
N TYR A 355 3.88 -12.13 10.93
CA TYR A 355 2.53 -12.63 10.64
C TYR A 355 2.43 -13.54 9.41
N PHE A 356 3.38 -13.42 8.47
CA PHE A 356 3.37 -14.14 7.20
C PHE A 356 4.61 -15.02 6.97
N GLY A 357 5.66 -14.91 7.79
CA GLY A 357 6.89 -15.71 7.63
C GLY A 357 7.54 -15.52 6.25
N ASN A 358 7.94 -16.62 5.63
CA ASN A 358 8.51 -16.64 4.26
C ASN A 358 7.55 -16.08 3.19
N ASP A 359 6.26 -16.05 3.48
CA ASP A 359 5.21 -15.58 2.57
C ASP A 359 5.06 -14.05 2.56
N ALA A 360 5.73 -13.35 3.49
CA ALA A 360 5.70 -11.89 3.69
C ALA A 360 6.00 -11.07 2.43
N ALA A 361 6.76 -11.62 1.49
CA ALA A 361 7.15 -10.96 0.24
C ALA A 361 5.96 -10.50 -0.61
N TRP A 362 4.81 -11.19 -0.56
CA TRP A 362 3.61 -10.76 -1.28
C TRP A 362 2.89 -9.59 -0.61
N TYR A 363 2.84 -9.58 0.73
CA TYR A 363 2.08 -8.61 1.51
C TYR A 363 2.81 -7.26 1.61
N ARG A 364 4.14 -7.28 1.71
CA ARG A 364 5.02 -6.15 2.04
C ARG A 364 4.85 -4.90 1.17
N ASP A 365 4.42 -5.04 -0.08
CA ASP A 365 4.14 -3.94 -1.03
C ASP A 365 2.64 -3.74 -1.34
N LYS A 366 1.76 -4.65 -0.87
CA LYS A 366 0.33 -4.70 -1.23
C LYS A 366 -0.62 -4.29 -0.12
N ILE A 367 -0.34 -4.59 1.16
CA ILE A 367 -1.25 -4.25 2.25
C ILE A 367 -0.88 -2.92 2.92
N PRO A 368 -1.84 -2.19 3.49
CA PRO A 368 -1.57 -1.28 4.60
C PRO A 368 -1.07 -2.10 5.81
N PHE A 369 -0.18 -1.51 6.60
CA PHE A 369 0.31 -2.11 7.85
C PHE A 369 -0.33 -1.41 9.05
N PHE A 370 -0.61 -2.17 10.10
CA PHE A 370 -1.34 -1.70 11.27
C PHE A 370 -0.66 -2.14 12.57
N GLU A 371 -0.62 -1.26 13.54
CA GLU A 371 -0.23 -1.55 14.92
C GLU A 371 -1.22 -0.90 15.88
N ILE A 372 -1.60 -1.55 16.98
CA ILE A 372 -2.61 -1.04 17.93
C ILE A 372 -2.35 -1.60 19.34
N SER A 373 -2.82 -0.89 20.37
CA SER A 373 -2.71 -1.33 21.77
C SER A 373 -3.62 -2.51 22.16
N ASP A 374 -4.38 -3.06 21.22
CA ASP A 374 -5.27 -4.21 21.36
C ASP A 374 -4.72 -5.34 20.48
N SER A 375 -4.09 -6.33 21.12
CA SER A 375 -3.39 -7.43 20.42
C SER A 375 -4.32 -8.25 19.56
N ASP A 376 -5.54 -8.48 20.02
CA ASP A 376 -6.49 -9.38 19.38
C ASP A 376 -6.98 -8.75 18.07
N ILE A 377 -7.26 -7.44 18.08
CA ILE A 377 -7.57 -6.67 16.87
C ILE A 377 -6.38 -6.67 15.89
N GLN A 378 -5.14 -6.56 16.39
CA GLN A 378 -3.95 -6.57 15.54
C GLN A 378 -3.74 -7.94 14.88
N ASP A 379 -3.82 -9.02 15.64
CA ASP A 379 -3.62 -10.39 15.15
C ASP A 379 -4.70 -10.79 14.15
N VAL A 380 -5.96 -10.42 14.39
CA VAL A 380 -7.05 -10.62 13.43
C VAL A 380 -6.85 -9.76 12.17
N TYR A 381 -6.38 -8.51 12.27
CA TYR A 381 -6.12 -7.66 11.10
C TYR A 381 -5.14 -8.31 10.10
N TYR A 382 -4.03 -8.87 10.61
CA TYR A 382 -3.06 -9.57 9.76
C TYR A 382 -3.57 -10.93 9.28
N TYR A 383 -4.29 -11.67 10.13
CA TYR A 383 -4.96 -12.92 9.74
C TYR A 383 -5.97 -12.73 8.60
N ARG A 384 -6.74 -11.65 8.62
CA ARG A 384 -7.70 -11.30 7.57
C ARG A 384 -7.04 -11.00 6.24
N TRP A 385 -5.82 -10.46 6.23
CA TRP A 385 -5.02 -10.40 5.00
C TRP A 385 -4.57 -11.78 4.49
N LYS A 386 -4.36 -12.77 5.36
CA LYS A 386 -4.08 -14.17 4.95
C LYS A 386 -5.32 -14.81 4.30
N ILE A 387 -6.51 -14.61 4.88
CA ILE A 387 -7.79 -15.01 4.26
C ILE A 387 -7.91 -14.34 2.89
N PHE A 388 -7.87 -13.00 2.83
CA PHE A 388 -7.98 -12.27 1.57
C PHE A 388 -7.07 -12.86 0.48
N ARG A 389 -5.79 -13.11 0.80
CA ARG A 389 -4.83 -13.68 -0.15
C ARG A 389 -5.19 -15.11 -0.58
N ALA A 390 -5.48 -16.00 0.36
CA ALA A 390 -5.72 -17.41 0.07
C ALA A 390 -6.88 -17.62 -0.91
N HIS A 391 -7.90 -16.77 -0.79
CA HIS A 391 -9.08 -16.74 -1.68
C HIS A 391 -8.83 -16.05 -3.03
N GLN A 392 -7.64 -15.52 -3.34
CA GLN A 392 -7.34 -14.94 -4.65
C GLN A 392 -7.03 -16.01 -5.70
N ARG A 393 -8.07 -16.70 -6.20
CA ARG A 393 -7.93 -17.67 -7.31
C ARG A 393 -7.54 -16.96 -8.60
N ASP A 394 -6.48 -17.45 -9.23
CA ASP A 394 -5.98 -17.01 -10.53
C ASP A 394 -6.74 -17.72 -11.65
N LEU A 395 -7.39 -16.98 -12.56
CA LEU A 395 -8.08 -17.56 -13.71
C LEU A 395 -7.31 -17.35 -15.02
N GLY A 396 -5.98 -17.19 -14.94
CA GLY A 396 -5.10 -16.95 -16.08
C GLY A 396 -5.47 -15.68 -16.84
N GLU A 397 -5.82 -15.81 -18.12
CA GLU A 397 -6.18 -14.68 -18.98
C GLU A 397 -7.42 -13.89 -18.50
N ARG A 398 -8.34 -14.49 -17.73
CA ARG A 398 -9.50 -13.77 -17.18
C ARG A 398 -9.10 -12.85 -16.01
N GLY A 399 -8.01 -13.17 -15.29
CA GLY A 399 -7.49 -12.44 -14.13
C GLY A 399 -7.86 -13.09 -12.79
N TYR A 400 -7.59 -12.40 -11.68
CA TYR A 400 -7.94 -12.87 -10.33
C TYR A 400 -9.42 -12.71 -10.00
N VAL A 401 -9.91 -13.58 -9.10
CA VAL A 401 -11.19 -13.46 -8.39
C VAL A 401 -11.00 -13.73 -6.90
N SER A 402 -11.91 -13.22 -6.06
CA SER A 402 -12.06 -13.71 -4.69
C SER A 402 -13.07 -14.86 -4.67
N THR A 403 -12.67 -16.02 -4.17
CA THR A 403 -13.56 -17.12 -3.80
C THR A 403 -14.14 -16.89 -2.40
N GLU A 404 -15.15 -17.67 -2.03
CA GLU A 404 -15.84 -17.59 -0.73
C GLU A 404 -15.45 -18.75 0.20
N PHE A 405 -15.48 -19.96 -0.37
CA PHE A 405 -14.81 -21.16 0.12
C PHE A 405 -13.43 -21.30 -0.56
N LEU A 406 -12.51 -22.01 0.07
CA LEU A 406 -11.19 -22.32 -0.53
C LEU A 406 -11.32 -23.50 -1.50
N ASP A 407 -11.85 -24.62 -1.00
CA ASP A 407 -12.22 -25.80 -1.81
C ASP A 407 -13.50 -25.55 -2.63
N ASP A 408 -13.69 -26.30 -3.71
CA ASP A 408 -14.86 -26.19 -4.58
C ASP A 408 -16.16 -26.71 -3.91
N VAL A 409 -17.23 -25.91 -3.94
CA VAL A 409 -18.56 -26.26 -3.40
C VAL A 409 -19.62 -26.45 -4.49
N GLY A 410 -20.55 -27.39 -4.29
CA GLY A 410 -21.49 -27.85 -5.33
C GLY A 410 -22.54 -26.85 -5.83
N TRP A 411 -22.55 -25.61 -5.34
CA TRP A 411 -23.44 -24.52 -5.74
C TRP A 411 -22.70 -23.30 -6.34
N GLN A 412 -21.37 -23.34 -6.44
CA GLN A 412 -20.57 -22.25 -7.01
C GLN A 412 -20.73 -22.12 -8.54
N LEU A 413 -20.35 -20.96 -9.08
CA LEU A 413 -20.32 -20.76 -10.53
C LEU A 413 -19.08 -21.41 -11.16
N GLU A 414 -19.30 -22.58 -11.77
CA GLU A 414 -18.31 -23.30 -12.55
C GLU A 414 -17.93 -22.60 -13.88
N PRO A 415 -16.66 -22.65 -14.32
CA PRO A 415 -15.48 -23.27 -13.71
C PRO A 415 -14.59 -22.23 -12.98
N TRP A 416 -15.19 -21.32 -12.19
CA TRP A 416 -14.46 -20.18 -11.61
C TRP A 416 -14.46 -20.14 -10.07
N ALA A 417 -15.31 -20.93 -9.41
CA ALA A 417 -15.52 -20.92 -7.96
C ALA A 417 -15.95 -19.55 -7.40
N THR A 418 -16.74 -18.80 -8.16
CA THR A 418 -17.30 -17.51 -7.73
C THR A 418 -18.71 -17.66 -7.18
N LEU A 419 -18.99 -16.92 -6.11
CA LEU A 419 -20.32 -16.67 -5.53
C LEU A 419 -20.50 -15.14 -5.37
N ASN A 420 -21.72 -14.65 -5.56
CA ASN A 420 -21.98 -13.23 -5.84
C ASN A 420 -22.50 -12.40 -4.65
N ASP A 421 -22.89 -13.06 -3.56
CA ASP A 421 -23.34 -12.50 -2.28
C ASP A 421 -22.18 -11.95 -1.43
N ALA A 422 -21.07 -12.69 -1.29
CA ALA A 422 -19.89 -12.21 -0.55
C ALA A 422 -19.08 -11.14 -1.31
N THR A 423 -19.35 -10.94 -2.60
CA THR A 423 -18.61 -10.03 -3.50
C THR A 423 -18.44 -8.61 -2.92
N GLY A 424 -19.44 -8.10 -2.20
CA GLY A 424 -19.36 -6.78 -1.60
C GLY A 424 -18.39 -6.69 -0.41
N PHE A 425 -18.19 -7.76 0.36
CA PHE A 425 -17.16 -7.83 1.39
C PHE A 425 -15.78 -8.05 0.78
N HIS A 426 -15.67 -8.92 -0.23
CA HIS A 426 -14.43 -9.13 -0.98
C HIS A 426 -13.87 -7.81 -1.56
N LEU A 427 -14.74 -6.96 -2.11
CA LEU A 427 -14.37 -5.64 -2.63
C LEU A 427 -14.18 -4.59 -1.52
N GLY A 428 -14.94 -4.66 -0.42
CA GLY A 428 -14.75 -3.81 0.76
C GLY A 428 -13.41 -4.03 1.46
N GLU A 429 -12.93 -5.27 1.53
CA GLU A 429 -11.59 -5.61 2.03
C GLU A 429 -10.52 -5.27 0.96
N GLY A 430 -10.76 -5.65 -0.30
CA GLY A 430 -9.82 -5.51 -1.40
C GLY A 430 -9.54 -4.08 -1.86
N ARG A 431 -10.44 -3.11 -1.63
CA ARG A 431 -10.22 -1.70 -2.03
C ARG A 431 -9.01 -1.04 -1.38
N TRP A 432 -8.53 -1.58 -0.26
CA TRP A 432 -7.34 -1.10 0.44
C TRP A 432 -6.04 -1.71 -0.08
N LEU A 433 -6.12 -2.73 -0.94
CA LEU A 433 -4.96 -3.38 -1.52
C LEU A 433 -4.30 -2.45 -2.53
N ARG A 434 -3.01 -2.15 -2.29
CA ARG A 434 -2.20 -1.22 -3.09
C ARG A 434 -1.97 -1.74 -4.52
N ASP A 435 -1.93 -3.07 -4.70
CA ASP A 435 -2.05 -3.68 -6.01
C ASP A 435 -3.52 -3.76 -6.42
N ARG A 436 -3.96 -2.71 -7.11
CA ARG A 436 -5.31 -2.54 -7.64
C ARG A 436 -5.75 -3.66 -8.59
N ARG A 437 -4.85 -4.55 -9.06
CA ARG A 437 -5.19 -5.61 -10.01
C ARG A 437 -6.26 -6.56 -9.49
N TYR A 438 -6.18 -7.00 -8.24
CA TYR A 438 -7.03 -8.05 -7.70
C TYR A 438 -8.52 -7.66 -7.76
N SER A 439 -8.88 -6.51 -7.19
CA SER A 439 -10.24 -5.99 -7.27
C SER A 439 -10.66 -5.60 -8.70
N ASP A 440 -9.76 -5.07 -9.54
CA ASP A 440 -10.10 -4.70 -10.92
C ASP A 440 -10.37 -5.94 -11.80
N ASP A 441 -9.55 -6.99 -11.66
CA ASP A 441 -9.77 -8.27 -12.32
C ASP A 441 -11.10 -8.91 -11.88
N TYR A 442 -11.39 -8.91 -10.59
CA TYR A 442 -12.65 -9.43 -10.05
C TYR A 442 -13.86 -8.61 -10.49
N ILE A 443 -13.78 -7.27 -10.54
CA ILE A 443 -14.86 -6.41 -11.04
C ILE A 443 -15.14 -6.66 -12.53
N ARG A 444 -14.08 -6.76 -13.35
CA ARG A 444 -14.22 -7.16 -14.77
C ARG A 444 -14.81 -8.57 -14.90
N HIS A 445 -14.44 -9.49 -14.02
CA HIS A 445 -14.95 -10.85 -14.02
C HIS A 445 -16.47 -10.87 -13.72
N MET A 446 -16.91 -10.27 -12.61
CA MET A 446 -18.31 -10.34 -12.18
C MET A 446 -19.25 -9.71 -13.21
N TYR A 447 -18.88 -8.56 -13.79
CA TYR A 447 -19.64 -7.92 -14.88
C TYR A 447 -19.55 -8.64 -16.24
N ASN A 448 -18.68 -9.64 -16.41
CA ASN A 448 -18.52 -10.41 -17.64
C ASN A 448 -18.89 -11.89 -17.45
N GLY A 449 -20.08 -12.13 -16.89
CA GLY A 449 -20.61 -13.47 -16.65
C GLY A 449 -19.94 -14.20 -15.48
N GLY A 450 -19.60 -13.47 -14.42
CA GLY A 450 -19.24 -14.03 -13.12
C GLY A 450 -20.30 -13.81 -12.04
N ASN A 451 -21.17 -12.81 -12.24
CA ASN A 451 -22.43 -12.65 -11.52
C ASN A 451 -23.57 -13.13 -12.43
N ASP A 452 -24.20 -14.25 -12.07
CA ASP A 452 -25.37 -14.83 -12.71
C ASP A 452 -26.69 -14.49 -11.98
N ARG A 453 -26.60 -13.73 -10.87
CA ARG A 453 -27.66 -13.43 -9.91
C ARG A 453 -28.23 -14.67 -9.18
N HIS A 454 -27.38 -15.66 -8.89
CA HIS A 454 -27.75 -16.76 -7.98
C HIS A 454 -28.24 -16.20 -6.64
N PHE A 455 -27.43 -15.36 -6.00
CA PHE A 455 -27.79 -14.59 -4.82
C PHE A 455 -28.02 -13.11 -5.14
N THR A 456 -28.40 -12.33 -4.13
CA THR A 456 -28.49 -10.87 -4.18
C THR A 456 -27.15 -10.17 -3.94
N ASP A 457 -26.93 -9.00 -4.55
CA ASP A 457 -25.69 -8.25 -4.38
C ASP A 457 -25.88 -6.72 -4.35
N TRP A 458 -24.91 -6.02 -3.76
CA TRP A 458 -24.71 -4.57 -3.86
C TRP A 458 -23.47 -4.24 -4.72
N MET A 459 -23.29 -4.94 -5.85
CA MET A 459 -22.08 -4.86 -6.68
C MET A 459 -21.80 -3.46 -7.22
N ALA A 460 -22.83 -2.70 -7.62
CA ALA A 460 -22.62 -1.35 -8.18
C ALA A 460 -22.17 -0.36 -7.09
N ASP A 461 -22.71 -0.45 -5.87
CA ASP A 461 -22.16 0.28 -4.72
C ASP A 461 -20.75 -0.19 -4.39
N SER A 462 -20.48 -1.49 -4.35
CA SER A 462 -19.14 -2.04 -4.05
C SER A 462 -18.05 -1.49 -4.98
N VAL A 463 -18.36 -1.28 -6.26
CA VAL A 463 -17.45 -0.64 -7.23
C VAL A 463 -17.33 0.87 -7.01
N TRP A 464 -18.42 1.55 -6.65
CA TRP A 464 -18.39 2.95 -6.21
C TRP A 464 -17.52 3.12 -4.96
N GLN A 465 -17.67 2.25 -3.96
CA GLN A 465 -16.88 2.19 -2.72
C GLN A 465 -15.38 1.97 -2.97
N ARG A 466 -14.99 1.28 -4.05
CA ARG A 466 -13.60 1.22 -4.53
C ARG A 466 -13.14 2.56 -5.12
N TYR A 467 -13.94 3.17 -6.00
CA TYR A 467 -13.60 4.46 -6.61
C TYR A 467 -13.41 5.58 -5.57
N LEU A 468 -14.19 5.57 -4.48
CA LEU A 468 -14.00 6.49 -3.35
C LEU A 468 -12.62 6.35 -2.67
N VAL A 469 -11.91 5.24 -2.87
CA VAL A 469 -10.58 4.97 -2.32
C VAL A 469 -9.47 5.16 -3.35
N ASP A 470 -9.62 4.68 -4.59
CA ASP A 470 -8.55 4.79 -5.60
C ASP A 470 -8.61 6.02 -6.52
N GLY A 471 -9.78 6.68 -6.61
CA GLY A 471 -9.99 7.89 -7.42
C GLY A 471 -10.01 7.65 -8.95
N ASP A 472 -9.98 6.40 -9.43
CA ASP A 472 -9.84 6.10 -10.86
C ASP A 472 -11.18 6.21 -11.60
N LYS A 473 -11.49 7.45 -11.97
CA LYS A 473 -12.69 7.81 -12.75
C LYS A 473 -12.78 7.02 -14.07
N ALA A 474 -11.66 6.72 -14.73
CA ALA A 474 -11.66 6.04 -16.02
C ALA A 474 -12.05 4.57 -15.87
N ALA A 475 -11.50 3.88 -14.87
CA ALA A 475 -11.87 2.51 -14.54
C ALA A 475 -13.37 2.40 -14.23
N ILE A 476 -13.90 3.19 -13.29
CA ILE A 476 -15.31 3.05 -12.88
C ILE A 476 -16.31 3.39 -14.00
N THR A 477 -16.09 4.47 -14.76
CA THR A 477 -17.05 4.86 -15.82
C THR A 477 -17.13 3.85 -16.97
N THR A 478 -16.09 3.01 -17.16
CA THR A 478 -16.10 1.92 -18.14
C THR A 478 -17.16 0.86 -17.81
N HIS A 479 -17.53 0.70 -16.53
CA HIS A 479 -18.50 -0.31 -16.08
C HIS A 479 -19.96 0.16 -16.09
N LEU A 480 -20.26 1.43 -16.37
CA LEU A 480 -21.61 2.00 -16.23
C LEU A 480 -22.69 1.19 -16.97
N ASN A 481 -22.44 0.81 -18.23
CA ASN A 481 -23.38 0.02 -19.02
C ASN A 481 -23.62 -1.39 -18.43
N ALA A 482 -22.61 -2.00 -17.82
CA ALA A 482 -22.75 -3.30 -17.16
C ALA A 482 -23.53 -3.17 -15.84
N MET A 483 -23.29 -2.11 -15.07
CA MET A 483 -24.06 -1.78 -13.87
C MET A 483 -25.54 -1.57 -14.20
N THR A 484 -25.88 -0.78 -15.22
CA THR A 484 -27.28 -0.57 -15.65
C THR A 484 -27.94 -1.84 -16.16
N ASN A 485 -27.19 -2.70 -16.87
CA ASN A 485 -27.70 -3.98 -17.36
C ASN A 485 -27.95 -4.99 -16.24
N LEU A 486 -27.06 -5.08 -15.24
CA LEU A 486 -27.26 -5.93 -14.06
C LEU A 486 -28.48 -5.46 -13.25
N PHE A 487 -28.58 -4.15 -12.98
CA PHE A 487 -29.73 -3.56 -12.30
C PHE A 487 -31.05 -3.80 -13.03
N THR A 488 -31.06 -3.70 -14.37
CA THR A 488 -32.27 -3.87 -15.18
C THR A 488 -32.73 -5.33 -15.24
N GLN A 489 -31.82 -6.31 -15.10
CA GLN A 489 -32.19 -7.73 -15.00
C GLN A 489 -32.98 -8.03 -13.72
N TRP A 490 -32.62 -7.42 -12.60
CA TRP A 490 -33.34 -7.54 -11.32
C TRP A 490 -34.80 -7.05 -11.34
N ASN A 491 -35.28 -6.44 -12.44
CA ASN A 491 -36.71 -6.14 -12.62
C ASN A 491 -37.60 -7.40 -12.63
N ASP A 492 -37.05 -8.60 -12.84
CA ASP A 492 -37.76 -9.87 -12.66
C ASP A 492 -38.17 -10.13 -11.19
N ALA A 493 -37.43 -9.57 -10.23
CA ALA A 493 -37.67 -9.62 -8.80
C ALA A 493 -38.41 -8.37 -8.25
N LEU A 494 -38.95 -7.50 -9.11
CA LEU A 494 -39.65 -6.26 -8.71
C LEU A 494 -41.17 -6.43 -8.72
N ASP A 495 -41.83 -6.34 -7.57
CA ASP A 495 -43.29 -6.17 -7.53
C ASP A 495 -43.64 -4.71 -7.85
N THR A 496 -44.10 -4.46 -9.06
CA THR A 496 -44.45 -3.12 -9.54
C THR A 496 -45.69 -2.51 -8.86
N SER A 497 -46.53 -3.32 -8.20
CA SER A 497 -47.64 -2.81 -7.38
C SER A 497 -47.17 -2.27 -6.03
N LYS A 498 -46.04 -2.80 -5.52
CA LYS A 498 -45.41 -2.37 -4.26
C LYS A 498 -44.25 -1.42 -4.45
N GLY A 499 -43.59 -1.42 -5.61
CA GLY A 499 -42.35 -0.68 -5.83
C GLY A 499 -41.19 -1.22 -4.99
N LEU A 500 -41.21 -2.53 -4.68
CA LEU A 500 -40.26 -3.21 -3.81
C LEU A 500 -39.79 -4.53 -4.46
N TYR A 501 -38.52 -4.86 -4.21
CA TYR A 501 -37.90 -6.10 -4.66
C TYR A 501 -38.14 -7.23 -3.66
N TRP A 502 -38.21 -8.48 -4.14
CA TRP A 502 -38.46 -9.67 -3.34
C TRP A 502 -37.55 -10.84 -3.71
N ARG A 503 -37.23 -11.73 -2.74
CA ARG A 503 -36.50 -13.00 -2.97
C ARG A 503 -36.90 -14.09 -1.97
N GLU A 504 -36.63 -15.33 -2.35
CA GLU A 504 -36.44 -16.46 -1.43
C GLU A 504 -35.22 -16.18 -0.53
N PRO A 505 -35.25 -16.44 0.79
CA PRO A 505 -34.14 -16.15 1.71
C PRO A 505 -32.82 -16.86 1.35
N LEU A 506 -32.90 -18.11 0.89
CA LEU A 506 -31.73 -18.82 0.35
C LEU A 506 -31.12 -18.07 -0.85
N ALA A 507 -31.94 -17.54 -1.76
CA ALA A 507 -31.51 -16.70 -2.88
C ALA A 507 -31.11 -15.26 -2.48
N ASP A 508 -31.01 -14.99 -1.18
CA ASP A 508 -30.53 -13.80 -0.47
C ASP A 508 -29.46 -14.21 0.58
N ALA A 509 -28.80 -15.36 0.36
CA ALA A 509 -27.72 -15.96 1.18
C ALA A 509 -28.08 -16.21 2.66
N THR A 510 -29.37 -16.39 2.98
CA THR A 510 -29.89 -16.46 4.36
C THR A 510 -30.97 -17.55 4.51
N GLU A 511 -30.57 -18.82 4.39
CA GLU A 511 -31.48 -19.97 4.58
C GLU A 511 -32.01 -20.10 6.01
N TYR A 512 -33.24 -20.59 6.18
CA TYR A 512 -33.91 -20.72 7.49
C TYR A 512 -34.12 -19.38 8.24
N THR A 513 -34.57 -18.32 7.56
CA THR A 513 -35.13 -17.11 8.20
C THR A 513 -36.55 -17.35 8.70
N ILE A 514 -37.12 -16.39 9.42
CA ILE A 514 -38.53 -16.43 9.84
C ILE A 514 -39.46 -16.57 8.62
N SER A 515 -39.14 -15.95 7.47
CA SER A 515 -40.06 -15.94 6.32
C SER A 515 -40.21 -17.31 5.66
N SER A 516 -39.12 -18.09 5.52
CA SER A 516 -39.15 -19.45 4.98
C SER A 516 -39.70 -20.47 5.99
N ILE A 517 -39.35 -20.32 7.27
CA ILE A 517 -39.84 -21.23 8.31
C ILE A 517 -41.34 -21.05 8.56
N ASP A 518 -41.85 -19.82 8.62
CA ASP A 518 -43.29 -19.60 8.76
C ASP A 518 -44.06 -20.05 7.51
N ALA A 519 -43.49 -19.86 6.31
CA ALA A 519 -44.08 -20.32 5.05
C ALA A 519 -44.13 -21.86 4.90
N SER A 520 -43.39 -22.63 5.71
CA SER A 520 -43.44 -24.10 5.76
C SER A 520 -44.38 -24.65 6.85
N GLY A 521 -45.03 -23.78 7.63
CA GLY A 521 -45.75 -24.20 8.83
C GLY A 521 -44.80 -24.70 9.93
N GLY A 522 -43.57 -24.18 9.96
CA GLY A 522 -42.54 -24.55 10.92
C GLY A 522 -41.90 -25.91 10.70
N GLN A 523 -42.07 -26.58 9.56
CA GLN A 523 -41.57 -27.93 9.31
C GLN A 523 -40.20 -27.98 8.62
N ASP A 524 -39.88 -26.96 7.83
CA ASP A 524 -38.63 -26.75 7.09
C ASP A 524 -38.32 -25.23 7.04
N GLY A 525 -37.25 -24.81 6.37
CA GLY A 525 -36.95 -23.41 6.03
C GLY A 525 -35.84 -23.23 4.98
N PHE A 526 -35.37 -24.32 4.33
CA PHE A 526 -34.33 -24.25 3.31
C PHE A 526 -34.78 -23.53 2.03
N ARG A 527 -36.08 -23.64 1.70
CA ARG A 527 -36.70 -23.13 0.47
C ARG A 527 -38.03 -22.42 0.78
N GLY A 528 -38.49 -21.61 -0.18
CA GLY A 528 -39.75 -20.87 -0.11
C GLY A 528 -39.72 -19.69 0.87
N GLY A 529 -40.89 -19.10 1.12
CA GLY A 529 -41.01 -17.92 1.98
C GLY A 529 -40.47 -16.65 1.33
N GLU A 530 -40.74 -16.52 0.03
CA GLU A 530 -40.42 -15.35 -0.78
C GLU A 530 -40.92 -14.08 -0.08
N ALA A 531 -40.06 -13.09 0.08
CA ALA A 531 -40.36 -11.90 0.88
C ALA A 531 -39.79 -10.62 0.31
N PHE A 532 -40.44 -9.49 0.63
CA PHE A 532 -39.92 -8.15 0.50
C PHE A 532 -38.93 -7.89 1.66
N ARG A 533 -37.65 -8.17 1.43
CA ARG A 533 -36.62 -8.21 2.49
C ARG A 533 -35.90 -6.87 2.72
N PRO A 534 -35.48 -6.54 3.96
CA PRO A 534 -34.57 -5.43 4.26
C PRO A 534 -33.29 -5.41 3.42
N THR A 535 -32.72 -6.58 3.15
CA THR A 535 -31.50 -6.83 2.37
C THR A 535 -31.62 -6.33 0.93
N ILE A 536 -32.31 -7.07 0.05
CA ILE A 536 -32.39 -6.75 -1.39
C ILE A 536 -32.88 -5.33 -1.68
N ASN A 537 -33.82 -4.80 -0.89
CA ASN A 537 -34.30 -3.42 -1.09
C ASN A 537 -33.24 -2.36 -0.74
N SER A 538 -32.38 -2.64 0.25
CA SER A 538 -31.22 -1.80 0.56
C SER A 538 -30.13 -1.92 -0.51
N TYR A 539 -29.83 -3.15 -0.97
CA TYR A 539 -28.84 -3.38 -2.02
C TYR A 539 -29.24 -2.71 -3.34
N MET A 540 -30.50 -2.83 -3.75
CA MET A 540 -31.02 -2.18 -4.96
C MET A 540 -31.12 -0.66 -4.80
N TRP A 541 -31.40 -0.14 -3.59
CA TRP A 541 -31.28 1.29 -3.34
C TRP A 541 -29.83 1.78 -3.50
N ALA A 542 -28.86 1.11 -2.89
CA ALA A 542 -27.45 1.46 -2.95
C ALA A 542 -26.89 1.36 -4.38
N ASN A 543 -27.20 0.27 -5.09
CA ASN A 543 -26.85 0.09 -6.50
C ASN A 543 -27.41 1.22 -7.38
N ALA A 544 -28.64 1.70 -7.12
CA ALA A 544 -29.22 2.82 -7.86
C ALA A 544 -28.52 4.16 -7.58
N ILE A 545 -28.17 4.44 -6.32
CA ILE A 545 -27.39 5.63 -5.95
C ILE A 545 -25.99 5.59 -6.59
N ALA A 546 -25.32 4.44 -6.55
CA ALA A 546 -24.01 4.25 -7.15
C ALA A 546 -24.04 4.45 -8.68
N ILE A 547 -24.99 3.83 -9.39
CA ILE A 547 -25.19 4.04 -10.83
C ILE A 547 -25.43 5.52 -11.14
N ALA A 548 -26.23 6.22 -10.35
CA ALA A 548 -26.47 7.64 -10.58
C ALA A 548 -25.21 8.50 -10.39
N ASN A 549 -24.35 8.16 -9.43
CA ASN A 549 -23.10 8.86 -9.20
C ASN A 549 -22.08 8.60 -10.32
N VAL A 550 -21.98 7.35 -10.81
CA VAL A 550 -21.12 6.99 -11.95
C VAL A 550 -21.64 7.60 -13.25
N ALA A 551 -22.96 7.69 -13.44
CA ALA A 551 -23.58 8.41 -14.55
C ALA A 551 -23.25 9.90 -14.53
N GLU A 552 -23.26 10.56 -13.36
CA GLU A 552 -22.85 11.96 -13.25
C GLU A 552 -21.36 12.14 -13.56
N LEU A 553 -20.48 11.24 -13.09
CA LEU A 553 -19.06 11.24 -13.47
C LEU A 553 -18.88 11.09 -14.99
N ALA A 554 -19.70 10.26 -15.64
CA ALA A 554 -19.70 10.05 -17.09
C ALA A 554 -20.40 11.19 -17.89
N GLY A 555 -20.94 12.21 -17.23
CA GLY A 555 -21.68 13.30 -17.89
C GLY A 555 -23.09 12.91 -18.40
N GLN A 556 -23.62 11.78 -17.93
CA GLN A 556 -24.92 11.22 -18.34
C GLN A 556 -26.03 11.63 -17.35
N SER A 557 -26.24 12.94 -17.16
CA SER A 557 -27.13 13.47 -16.11
C SER A 557 -28.61 13.04 -16.24
N SER A 558 -29.05 12.59 -17.43
CA SER A 558 -30.37 11.95 -17.62
C SER A 558 -30.45 10.58 -16.94
N VAL A 559 -29.44 9.72 -17.11
CA VAL A 559 -29.30 8.44 -16.42
C VAL A 559 -29.12 8.66 -14.91
N ALA A 560 -28.35 9.67 -14.52
CA ALA A 560 -28.20 10.04 -13.10
C ALA A 560 -29.54 10.45 -12.46
N SER A 561 -30.39 11.18 -13.19
CA SER A 561 -31.72 11.60 -12.73
C SER A 561 -32.71 10.43 -12.62
N ASP A 562 -32.73 9.55 -13.62
CA ASP A 562 -33.55 8.33 -13.66
C ASP A 562 -33.21 7.38 -12.49
N TYR A 563 -31.93 7.11 -12.26
CA TYR A 563 -31.50 6.23 -11.16
C TYR A 563 -31.67 6.87 -9.77
N ARG A 564 -31.54 8.19 -9.62
CA ARG A 564 -31.96 8.90 -8.40
C ARG A 564 -33.47 8.78 -8.15
N ALA A 565 -34.30 8.85 -9.18
CA ALA A 565 -35.75 8.67 -9.06
C ALA A 565 -36.12 7.23 -8.65
N LYS A 566 -35.43 6.22 -9.18
CA LYS A 566 -35.58 4.81 -8.76
C LYS A 566 -35.20 4.64 -7.28
N ALA A 567 -34.04 5.14 -6.86
CA ALA A 567 -33.63 5.10 -5.46
C ALA A 567 -34.63 5.83 -4.53
N ALA A 568 -35.13 7.00 -4.92
CA ALA A 568 -36.13 7.73 -4.15
C ALA A 568 -37.44 6.95 -3.99
N ASN A 569 -37.90 6.26 -5.04
CA ASN A 569 -39.09 5.40 -4.98
C ASN A 569 -38.87 4.21 -4.05
N ILE A 570 -37.78 3.45 -4.22
CA ILE A 570 -37.43 2.30 -3.37
C ILE A 570 -37.39 2.73 -1.90
N LYS A 571 -36.69 3.82 -1.57
CA LYS A 571 -36.62 4.34 -0.19
C LYS A 571 -37.99 4.77 0.35
N SER A 572 -38.80 5.45 -0.46
CA SER A 572 -40.14 5.88 -0.04
C SER A 572 -41.04 4.69 0.32
N ARG A 573 -41.09 3.67 -0.54
CA ARG A 573 -41.85 2.44 -0.28
C ARG A 573 -41.28 1.65 0.89
N PHE A 574 -39.96 1.47 0.94
CA PHE A 574 -39.27 0.74 1.99
C PHE A 574 -39.62 1.29 3.40
N GLN A 575 -39.51 2.60 3.57
CA GLN A 575 -39.75 3.26 4.86
C GLN A 575 -41.23 3.34 5.26
N ALA A 576 -42.15 3.28 4.29
CA ALA A 576 -43.58 3.23 4.53
C ALA A 576 -44.06 1.80 4.87
N ASP A 577 -43.53 0.80 4.17
CA ASP A 577 -44.08 -0.55 4.15
C ASP A 577 -43.28 -1.55 5.00
N ILE A 578 -41.94 -1.57 4.91
CA ILE A 578 -41.08 -2.55 5.62
C ILE A 578 -40.87 -2.19 7.09
N TRP A 579 -41.10 -0.93 7.47
CA TRP A 579 -41.09 -0.51 8.88
C TRP A 579 -42.30 -1.05 9.65
N ASN A 580 -42.07 -1.88 10.67
CA ASN A 580 -43.10 -2.32 11.59
C ASN A 580 -43.13 -1.42 12.83
N SER A 581 -44.26 -0.75 13.09
CA SER A 581 -44.45 0.16 14.23
C SER A 581 -44.66 -0.53 15.58
N THR A 582 -44.95 -1.83 15.60
CA THR A 582 -45.16 -2.61 16.83
C THR A 582 -43.85 -3.26 17.30
N LEU A 583 -43.01 -3.69 16.35
CA LEU A 583 -41.65 -4.17 16.65
C LEU A 583 -40.61 -3.05 16.62
N GLU A 584 -40.93 -1.85 16.14
CA GLU A 584 -40.02 -0.71 15.98
C GLU A 584 -38.75 -1.08 15.17
N HIS A 585 -38.91 -1.88 14.12
CA HIS A 585 -37.83 -2.47 13.34
C HIS A 585 -38.22 -2.63 11.86
N PHE A 586 -37.25 -2.73 10.97
CA PHE A 586 -37.49 -3.14 9.58
C PHE A 586 -37.54 -4.66 9.49
N ILE A 587 -38.62 -5.23 8.94
CA ILE A 587 -38.84 -6.68 8.88
C ILE A 587 -39.50 -7.11 7.57
N ASP A 588 -39.23 -8.35 7.16
CA ASP A 588 -39.81 -8.97 5.97
C ASP A 588 -41.33 -8.88 5.90
N ARG A 589 -41.84 -8.83 4.67
CA ARG A 589 -43.24 -9.16 4.34
C ARG A 589 -43.28 -10.26 3.30
N HIS A 590 -44.12 -11.27 3.47
CA HIS A 590 -44.26 -12.33 2.47
C HIS A 590 -44.75 -11.77 1.12
N GLN A 591 -44.19 -12.27 0.02
CA GLN A 591 -44.57 -11.96 -1.35
C GLN A 591 -45.47 -13.04 -1.98
N THR A 592 -45.65 -14.16 -1.28
CA THR A 592 -46.58 -15.25 -1.64
C THR A 592 -47.68 -15.42 -0.58
N SER A 593 -48.79 -16.08 -0.97
CA SER A 593 -49.83 -16.59 -0.06
C SER A 593 -49.86 -18.11 -0.16
N ASN A 594 -49.91 -18.81 0.97
CA ASN A 594 -50.14 -20.26 1.02
C ASN A 594 -51.06 -20.63 2.19
N GLU A 595 -50.97 -21.86 2.72
CA GLU A 595 -51.77 -22.33 3.86
C GLU A 595 -51.41 -21.62 5.19
N TYR A 596 -50.16 -21.18 5.33
CA TYR A 596 -49.57 -20.69 6.59
C TYR A 596 -49.33 -19.18 6.59
N VAL A 597 -48.98 -18.58 5.45
CA VAL A 597 -48.63 -17.16 5.31
C VAL A 597 -49.46 -16.46 4.23
N GLN A 598 -49.61 -15.14 4.33
CA GLN A 598 -50.39 -14.33 3.39
C GLN A 598 -49.59 -13.19 2.76
N TYR A 599 -49.89 -12.90 1.50
CA TYR A 599 -49.30 -11.82 0.73
C TYR A 599 -49.32 -10.50 1.50
N TYR A 600 -48.14 -9.88 1.59
CA TYR A 600 -47.88 -8.61 2.27
C TYR A 600 -48.03 -8.61 3.79
N GLN A 601 -48.33 -9.76 4.41
CA GLN A 601 -48.28 -9.92 5.86
C GLN A 601 -46.81 -9.81 6.33
N PRO A 602 -46.51 -9.05 7.39
CA PRO A 602 -45.18 -9.02 7.97
C PRO A 602 -44.85 -10.32 8.71
N ILE A 603 -43.56 -10.67 8.75
CA ILE A 603 -43.06 -11.74 9.63
C ILE A 603 -43.29 -11.41 11.11
N ARG A 604 -43.26 -12.43 11.97
CA ARG A 604 -43.65 -12.34 13.39
C ARG A 604 -42.50 -12.14 14.39
N GLY A 605 -41.35 -11.66 13.95
CA GLY A 605 -40.19 -11.36 14.80
C GLY A 605 -39.21 -10.39 14.14
N ARG A 606 -38.14 -10.04 14.86
CA ARG A 606 -37.03 -9.21 14.34
C ARG A 606 -35.85 -10.07 13.87
N GLU A 607 -35.24 -9.67 12.76
CA GLU A 607 -34.00 -10.24 12.21
C GLU A 607 -32.91 -9.14 12.09
N LEU A 608 -31.63 -9.50 12.18
CA LEU A 608 -30.52 -8.53 11.98
C LEU A 608 -30.51 -7.93 10.57
N ALA A 609 -31.08 -8.63 9.59
CA ALA A 609 -31.36 -8.11 8.25
C ALA A 609 -31.99 -6.69 8.29
N GLY A 610 -32.84 -6.41 9.29
CA GLY A 610 -33.44 -5.09 9.50
C GLY A 610 -32.46 -3.93 9.73
N TYR A 611 -31.19 -4.20 10.06
CA TYR A 611 -30.14 -3.17 10.19
C TYR A 611 -29.38 -2.88 8.89
N VAL A 612 -29.47 -3.76 7.88
CA VAL A 612 -28.80 -3.61 6.58
C VAL A 612 -29.09 -2.26 5.88
N PRO A 613 -30.27 -1.62 5.99
CA PRO A 613 -30.48 -0.27 5.46
C PRO A 613 -29.43 0.77 5.92
N TRP A 614 -28.93 0.68 7.16
CA TRP A 614 -27.93 1.64 7.66
C TRP A 614 -26.52 1.36 7.13
N MET A 615 -26.19 0.16 6.65
CA MET A 615 -24.92 -0.14 5.95
C MET A 615 -24.70 0.78 4.74
N PHE A 616 -25.78 1.30 4.14
CA PHE A 616 -25.75 2.23 3.01
C PHE A 616 -26.20 3.65 3.38
N GLY A 617 -26.61 3.90 4.63
CA GLY A 617 -27.20 5.19 5.04
C GLY A 617 -28.58 5.44 4.44
N MET A 618 -29.36 4.38 4.17
CA MET A 618 -30.65 4.47 3.50
C MET A 618 -31.77 5.11 4.36
N PRO A 619 -31.97 4.78 5.65
CA PRO A 619 -33.05 5.35 6.44
C PRO A 619 -32.91 6.87 6.66
N ASP A 620 -34.03 7.57 6.80
CA ASP A 620 -34.02 8.98 7.19
C ASP A 620 -33.49 9.16 8.61
N ASN A 621 -32.65 10.18 8.81
CA ASN A 621 -32.08 10.54 10.11
C ASN A 621 -33.15 11.17 11.00
N ASN A 622 -33.88 10.34 11.75
CA ASN A 622 -34.90 10.74 12.71
C ASN A 622 -35.13 9.68 13.80
N ASP A 623 -35.71 10.10 14.93
CA ASP A 623 -35.92 9.25 16.10
C ASP A 623 -36.76 8.00 15.82
N LYS A 624 -37.74 8.06 14.90
CA LYS A 624 -38.63 6.94 14.56
C LYS A 624 -37.82 5.73 14.11
N TYR A 625 -36.95 5.90 13.11
CA TYR A 625 -36.14 4.78 12.60
C TYR A 625 -34.98 4.47 13.55
N ASN A 626 -34.39 5.49 14.18
CA ASN A 626 -33.30 5.29 15.15
C ASN A 626 -33.72 4.38 16.33
N GLN A 627 -35.02 4.32 16.70
CA GLN A 627 -35.52 3.42 17.75
C GLN A 627 -35.09 1.95 17.59
N ALA A 628 -34.93 1.44 16.36
CA ALA A 628 -34.57 0.04 16.12
C ALA A 628 -33.30 -0.38 16.90
N TRP A 629 -32.32 0.51 16.97
CA TRP A 629 -31.01 0.23 17.58
C TRP A 629 -31.05 -0.07 19.08
N LYS A 630 -32.12 0.32 19.79
CA LYS A 630 -32.31 -0.08 21.21
C LYS A 630 -32.53 -1.58 21.39
N HIS A 631 -32.77 -2.31 20.30
CA HIS A 631 -32.91 -3.76 20.30
C HIS A 631 -31.56 -4.49 20.17
N LEU A 632 -30.51 -3.83 19.68
CA LEU A 632 -29.24 -4.48 19.36
C LEU A 632 -28.54 -5.00 20.62
N ARG A 633 -28.32 -4.12 21.62
CA ARG A 633 -27.65 -4.45 22.89
C ARG A 633 -28.58 -5.10 23.93
N ASP A 634 -29.83 -5.40 23.58
CA ASP A 634 -30.76 -6.09 24.49
C ASP A 634 -30.49 -7.59 24.48
N SER A 635 -30.10 -8.14 25.63
CA SER A 635 -29.77 -9.56 25.80
C SER A 635 -30.97 -10.50 25.63
N ASN A 636 -32.19 -9.99 25.67
CA ASN A 636 -33.42 -10.71 25.38
C ASN A 636 -33.80 -10.65 23.89
N LYS A 637 -33.05 -9.89 23.07
CA LYS A 637 -33.20 -9.77 21.62
C LYS A 637 -31.91 -10.17 20.92
N PHE A 638 -31.17 -9.24 20.31
CA PHE A 638 -30.05 -9.58 19.45
C PHE A 638 -28.74 -9.88 20.18
N GLN A 639 -28.53 -9.38 21.41
CA GLN A 639 -27.24 -9.52 22.08
C GLN A 639 -27.05 -10.92 22.72
N GLY A 640 -26.36 -11.80 22.01
CA GLY A 640 -25.74 -12.99 22.59
C GLY A 640 -24.51 -12.63 23.44
N SER A 641 -24.07 -13.59 24.27
CA SER A 641 -22.85 -13.46 25.07
C SER A 641 -21.56 -13.59 24.24
N ASN A 642 -21.64 -14.18 23.05
CA ASN A 642 -20.52 -14.40 22.13
C ASN A 642 -20.68 -13.67 20.77
N GLY A 643 -21.81 -13.02 20.52
CA GLY A 643 -22.04 -12.20 19.32
C GLY A 643 -23.52 -11.89 19.06
N LEU A 644 -23.82 -11.29 17.91
CA LEU A 644 -25.18 -10.90 17.53
C LEU A 644 -25.97 -12.06 16.92
N ARG A 645 -27.09 -12.42 17.54
CA ARG A 645 -28.05 -13.43 17.04
C ARG A 645 -28.73 -12.91 15.77
N THR A 646 -28.77 -13.70 14.71
CA THR A 646 -29.51 -13.36 13.47
C THR A 646 -31.00 -13.11 13.69
N VAL A 647 -31.62 -13.78 14.67
CA VAL A 647 -33.04 -13.65 15.06
C VAL A 647 -33.18 -13.55 16.58
N GLU A 648 -34.17 -12.79 17.06
CA GLU A 648 -34.42 -12.64 18.51
C GLU A 648 -35.00 -13.92 19.18
N PRO A 649 -34.57 -14.28 20.41
CA PRO A 649 -35.03 -15.47 21.15
C PRO A 649 -36.54 -15.59 21.43
N SER A 650 -37.33 -14.54 21.18
CA SER A 650 -38.79 -14.59 21.26
C SER A 650 -39.46 -15.26 20.05
N TYR A 651 -38.71 -15.64 19.01
CA TYR A 651 -39.23 -16.42 17.89
C TYR A 651 -39.40 -17.91 18.26
N GLU A 652 -40.53 -18.51 17.90
CA GLU A 652 -40.93 -19.89 18.27
C GLU A 652 -39.90 -20.96 17.83
N TYR A 653 -39.19 -20.71 16.74
CA TYR A 653 -38.20 -21.62 16.18
C TYR A 653 -36.77 -21.05 16.25
N TYR A 654 -36.51 -20.13 17.20
CA TYR A 654 -35.16 -19.64 17.48
C TYR A 654 -34.19 -20.80 17.74
N MET A 655 -33.04 -20.80 17.04
CA MET A 655 -32.00 -21.84 17.09
C MET A 655 -32.47 -23.28 16.76
N ARG A 656 -33.71 -23.48 16.29
CA ARG A 656 -34.25 -24.81 16.01
C ARG A 656 -33.50 -25.42 14.83
N GLN A 657 -32.90 -26.59 15.05
CA GLN A 657 -32.11 -27.28 14.04
C GLN A 657 -33.00 -28.10 13.08
N TYR A 658 -33.19 -27.57 11.89
CA TYR A 658 -33.55 -28.30 10.66
C TYR A 658 -32.30 -29.01 10.10
N ARG A 659 -32.48 -30.01 9.23
CA ARG A 659 -31.38 -30.84 8.70
C ARG A 659 -31.60 -31.38 7.29
N TYR A 660 -30.53 -31.34 6.49
CA TYR A 660 -30.34 -32.02 5.21
C TYR A 660 -29.06 -32.90 5.18
N GLU A 661 -28.04 -32.65 6.00
CA GLU A 661 -26.80 -33.46 6.12
C GLU A 661 -26.80 -34.43 7.33
N GLY A 662 -27.96 -35.03 7.60
CA GLY A 662 -28.11 -36.21 8.46
C GLY A 662 -28.21 -35.95 9.96
N SER A 663 -27.07 -35.86 10.65
CA SER A 663 -27.03 -35.78 12.13
C SER A 663 -26.14 -34.69 12.72
N ARG A 664 -25.49 -33.90 11.87
CA ARG A 664 -24.68 -32.75 12.28
C ARG A 664 -25.59 -31.55 12.63
N ARG A 665 -24.95 -30.43 12.96
CA ARG A 665 -25.56 -29.09 12.97
C ARG A 665 -25.13 -28.38 11.70
N GLU A 666 -26.02 -27.55 11.17
CA GLU A 666 -26.04 -27.15 9.75
C GLU A 666 -26.43 -25.66 9.64
N CYS A 667 -26.03 -25.01 8.54
CA CYS A 667 -26.05 -23.55 8.34
C CYS A 667 -27.46 -22.97 8.50
N GLN A 668 -27.71 -22.16 9.52
CA GLN A 668 -29.06 -21.66 9.81
C GLN A 668 -29.07 -20.19 10.25
N TRP A 669 -30.07 -19.44 9.78
CA TRP A 669 -30.20 -18.01 10.07
C TRP A 669 -31.36 -17.68 11.04
N ASN A 670 -31.84 -18.67 11.79
CA ASN A 670 -32.91 -18.53 12.79
C ASN A 670 -32.40 -18.22 14.21
N GLY A 671 -31.21 -17.65 14.39
CA GLY A 671 -30.65 -17.39 15.72
C GLY A 671 -29.12 -17.38 15.82
N PRO A 672 -28.34 -18.18 15.06
CA PRO A 672 -26.88 -18.19 15.12
C PRO A 672 -26.23 -16.83 14.90
N VAL A 673 -24.96 -16.69 15.29
CA VAL A 673 -24.12 -15.54 14.94
C VAL A 673 -23.43 -15.82 13.61
N TRP A 674 -23.70 -14.98 12.62
CA TRP A 674 -23.07 -15.03 11.31
C TRP A 674 -22.08 -13.87 11.13
N PRO A 675 -20.80 -14.13 10.79
CA PRO A 675 -19.82 -13.10 10.43
C PRO A 675 -20.32 -12.14 9.34
N TYR A 676 -21.08 -12.65 8.37
CA TYR A 676 -21.74 -11.88 7.29
C TYR A 676 -22.64 -10.76 7.86
N GLN A 677 -23.70 -11.10 8.60
CA GLN A 677 -24.61 -10.08 9.14
C GLN A 677 -23.97 -9.24 10.26
N THR A 678 -23.04 -9.81 11.04
CA THR A 678 -22.24 -9.05 12.02
C THR A 678 -21.43 -7.93 11.32
N THR A 679 -20.85 -8.22 10.15
CA THR A 679 -20.19 -7.21 9.31
C THR A 679 -21.15 -6.11 8.88
N GLN A 680 -22.34 -6.47 8.38
CA GLN A 680 -23.34 -5.51 7.91
C GLN A 680 -23.85 -4.60 9.04
N VAL A 681 -24.08 -5.16 10.23
CA VAL A 681 -24.44 -4.39 11.42
C VAL A 681 -23.33 -3.43 11.82
N LEU A 682 -22.06 -3.86 11.82
CA LEU A 682 -20.93 -3.00 12.17
C LEU A 682 -20.70 -1.86 11.15
N TYR A 683 -20.92 -2.09 9.85
CA TYR A 683 -21.00 -0.98 8.88
C TYR A 683 -22.19 -0.04 9.18
N GLY A 684 -23.35 -0.60 9.53
CA GLY A 684 -24.54 0.15 9.94
C GLY A 684 -24.27 1.06 11.16
N MET A 685 -23.65 0.51 12.20
CA MET A 685 -23.22 1.26 13.39
C MET A 685 -22.19 2.34 13.04
N ALA A 686 -21.22 2.03 12.17
CA ALA A 686 -20.22 2.99 11.74
C ALA A 686 -20.83 4.19 10.99
N ASN A 687 -21.83 3.93 10.13
CA ASN A 687 -22.59 4.98 9.45
C ASN A 687 -23.52 5.75 10.40
N LEU A 688 -24.17 5.05 11.33
CA LEU A 688 -25.01 5.66 12.37
C LEU A 688 -24.21 6.69 13.19
N LEU A 689 -23.02 6.31 13.67
CA LEU A 689 -22.12 7.16 14.44
C LEU A 689 -21.45 8.30 13.62
N ASN A 690 -21.54 8.27 12.29
CA ASN A 690 -20.99 9.30 11.40
C ASN A 690 -22.02 10.29 10.85
N SER A 691 -23.26 9.86 10.68
CA SER A 691 -24.28 10.55 9.86
C SER A 691 -25.66 10.67 10.53
N TYR A 692 -25.92 10.03 11.67
CA TYR A 692 -27.22 10.03 12.33
C TYR A 692 -27.18 10.71 13.71
N ASN A 693 -28.24 11.47 14.01
CA ASN A 693 -28.42 12.16 15.28
C ASN A 693 -29.15 11.22 16.24
N GLN A 694 -28.40 10.53 17.09
CA GLN A 694 -28.93 9.53 18.02
C GLN A 694 -28.00 9.35 19.23
N SER A 695 -28.52 8.73 20.30
CA SER A 695 -27.78 8.41 21.53
C SER A 695 -28.12 7.01 22.07
N LEU A 696 -28.54 6.09 21.19
CA LEU A 696 -28.90 4.70 21.50
C LEU A 696 -27.71 3.74 21.30
N ILE A 697 -26.78 4.10 20.42
CA ILE A 697 -25.50 3.42 20.17
C ILE A 697 -24.39 4.45 20.30
N THR A 698 -23.35 4.10 21.03
CA THR A 698 -22.16 4.94 21.26
C THR A 698 -20.92 4.34 20.59
N LYS A 699 -19.79 5.06 20.68
CA LYS A 699 -18.48 4.50 20.30
C LYS A 699 -18.06 3.31 21.18
N ILE A 700 -18.61 3.19 22.40
CA ILE A 700 -18.32 2.08 23.31
C ILE A 700 -18.99 0.82 22.76
N ASP A 701 -20.29 0.88 22.45
CA ASP A 701 -21.04 -0.24 21.87
C ASP A 701 -20.41 -0.74 20.56
N TYR A 702 -19.92 0.18 19.71
CA TYR A 702 -19.21 -0.17 18.49
C TYR A 702 -17.89 -0.90 18.76
N LEU A 703 -17.07 -0.41 19.69
CA LEU A 703 -15.80 -1.06 20.03
C LEU A 703 -16.02 -2.42 20.72
N GLU A 704 -16.97 -2.51 21.65
CA GLU A 704 -17.31 -3.76 22.34
C GLU A 704 -17.82 -4.83 21.36
N GLU A 705 -18.66 -4.47 20.38
CA GLU A 705 -19.14 -5.40 19.38
C GLU A 705 -18.04 -5.76 18.36
N LEU A 706 -17.21 -4.81 17.94
CA LEU A 706 -16.04 -5.09 17.10
C LEU A 706 -15.04 -6.03 17.81
N GLN A 707 -14.78 -5.84 19.10
CA GLN A 707 -13.97 -6.75 19.91
C GLN A 707 -14.63 -8.12 20.07
N THR A 708 -15.97 -8.19 20.09
CA THR A 708 -16.71 -9.46 20.13
C THR A 708 -16.58 -10.21 18.81
N TYR A 709 -16.76 -9.53 17.67
CA TYR A 709 -16.49 -10.09 16.35
C TYR A 709 -15.01 -10.46 16.16
N THR A 710 -14.07 -9.69 16.74
CA THR A 710 -12.64 -10.03 16.76
C THR A 710 -12.42 -11.39 17.42
N ARG A 711 -13.00 -11.64 18.60
CA ARG A 711 -12.86 -12.93 19.31
C ARG A 711 -13.45 -14.13 18.54
N LEU A 712 -14.49 -13.93 17.72
CA LEU A 712 -15.06 -15.01 16.88
C LEU A 712 -14.06 -15.58 15.85
N HIS A 713 -13.04 -14.82 15.44
CA HIS A 713 -11.99 -15.31 14.54
C HIS A 713 -11.03 -16.31 15.22
N THR A 714 -11.15 -16.54 16.54
CA THR A 714 -10.28 -17.43 17.32
C THR A 714 -11.05 -18.60 17.90
N TRP A 715 -10.73 -19.82 17.46
CA TRP A 715 -11.30 -21.07 17.95
C TRP A 715 -10.20 -22.03 18.43
N ASN A 716 -10.41 -22.68 19.58
CA ASN A 716 -9.40 -23.56 20.22
C ASN A 716 -7.98 -22.95 20.34
N ASN A 717 -7.89 -21.64 20.63
CA ASN A 717 -6.64 -20.86 20.68
C ASN A 717 -5.87 -20.79 19.33
N LYS A 718 -6.55 -20.98 18.20
CA LYS A 718 -6.05 -20.74 16.84
C LYS A 718 -6.93 -19.71 16.13
N LEU A 719 -6.35 -18.94 15.24
CA LEU A 719 -7.10 -18.07 14.32
C LEU A 719 -7.77 -18.94 13.23
N ASN A 720 -9.04 -19.30 13.46
CA ASN A 720 -9.90 -19.98 12.50
C ASN A 720 -11.29 -19.32 12.48
N LEU A 721 -11.58 -18.61 11.38
CA LEU A 721 -12.92 -18.11 11.06
C LEU A 721 -13.69 -19.21 10.32
N GLU A 722 -14.87 -19.54 10.81
CA GLU A 722 -15.75 -20.63 10.35
C GLU A 722 -17.05 -20.04 9.75
N GLU A 723 -18.02 -20.88 9.38
CA GLU A 723 -19.32 -20.46 8.79
C GLU A 723 -20.21 -19.70 9.78
N ASP A 724 -20.66 -20.35 10.87
CA ASP A 724 -21.58 -19.76 11.87
C ASP A 724 -21.27 -20.21 13.31
N TYR A 725 -21.78 -19.46 14.29
CA TYR A 725 -21.39 -19.60 15.70
C TYR A 725 -22.57 -19.59 16.68
N GLU A 726 -22.38 -20.24 17.82
CA GLU A 726 -23.32 -20.19 18.95
C GLU A 726 -23.36 -18.75 19.52
N PRO A 727 -24.55 -18.16 19.74
CA PRO A 727 -24.64 -16.81 20.30
C PRO A 727 -24.43 -16.76 21.81
N ASP A 728 -24.77 -17.83 22.51
CA ASP A 728 -24.87 -17.87 23.97
C ASP A 728 -23.80 -18.76 24.65
N THR A 729 -23.02 -19.49 23.86
CA THR A 729 -21.84 -20.29 24.24
C THR A 729 -20.71 -20.04 23.24
N ALA A 730 -19.47 -20.33 23.60
CA ALA A 730 -18.33 -20.10 22.70
C ALA A 730 -18.10 -21.30 21.77
N GLY A 731 -18.19 -21.07 20.44
CA GLY A 731 -17.76 -22.01 19.41
C GLY A 731 -18.58 -21.94 18.11
N PRO A 732 -18.05 -22.47 17.00
CA PRO A 732 -18.79 -22.62 15.76
C PRO A 732 -19.90 -23.67 15.89
N ILE A 733 -20.99 -23.49 15.13
CA ILE A 733 -22.06 -24.48 14.96
C ILE A 733 -21.70 -25.40 13.80
N VAL A 734 -21.38 -24.81 12.64
CA VAL A 734 -20.89 -25.49 11.46
C VAL A 734 -19.36 -25.46 11.43
N GLY A 735 -18.76 -26.59 11.81
CA GLY A 735 -17.35 -26.92 11.62
C GLY A 735 -17.21 -28.13 10.69
N LEU A 736 -17.53 -27.93 9.41
CA LEU A 736 -17.39 -28.92 8.34
C LEU A 736 -16.02 -28.78 7.67
N ALA A 737 -15.66 -29.70 6.77
CA ALA A 737 -14.35 -29.69 6.11
C ALA A 737 -14.10 -28.42 5.26
N ARG A 738 -15.17 -27.79 4.76
CA ARG A 738 -15.15 -26.55 3.96
C ARG A 738 -15.05 -25.26 4.80
N SER A 739 -15.35 -25.33 6.09
CA SER A 739 -15.60 -24.17 6.95
C SER A 739 -14.35 -23.37 7.36
N PRO A 740 -13.14 -23.96 7.52
CA PRO A 740 -11.96 -23.20 7.94
C PRO A 740 -11.57 -22.06 6.98
N HIS A 741 -11.22 -20.91 7.55
CA HIS A 741 -10.75 -19.70 6.87
C HIS A 741 -11.78 -19.03 5.93
N TYR A 742 -13.07 -19.20 6.20
CA TYR A 742 -14.20 -18.75 5.37
C TYR A 742 -14.22 -17.24 5.09
N PHE A 743 -14.45 -16.82 3.83
CA PHE A 743 -14.37 -15.39 3.43
C PHE A 743 -15.74 -14.69 3.22
N HIS A 744 -16.80 -15.21 3.81
CA HIS A 744 -18.19 -14.69 3.71
C HIS A 744 -18.46 -13.39 4.50
N SER A 745 -17.44 -12.58 4.79
CA SER A 745 -17.52 -11.43 5.72
C SER A 745 -16.40 -10.41 5.52
N GLY A 746 -16.46 -9.25 6.19
CA GLY A 746 -15.46 -8.17 6.09
C GLY A 746 -14.97 -7.71 7.46
N TYR A 747 -13.67 -7.42 7.61
CA TYR A 747 -13.11 -7.01 8.91
C TYR A 747 -12.06 -5.89 8.77
N ASN A 748 -11.12 -6.00 7.84
CA ASN A 748 -10.08 -4.98 7.66
C ASN A 748 -10.68 -3.65 7.17
N ASP A 749 -11.80 -3.69 6.43
CA ASP A 749 -12.58 -2.50 6.10
C ASP A 749 -13.25 -1.85 7.32
N LEU A 750 -13.66 -2.64 8.32
CA LEU A 750 -14.19 -2.11 9.60
C LEU A 750 -13.08 -1.46 10.43
N ILE A 751 -11.89 -2.05 10.47
CA ILE A 751 -10.72 -1.46 11.13
C ILE A 751 -10.34 -0.13 10.47
N ILE A 752 -10.25 -0.10 9.14
CA ILE A 752 -9.80 1.08 8.40
C ILE A 752 -10.88 2.18 8.38
N SER A 753 -12.13 1.84 8.05
CA SER A 753 -13.19 2.83 7.81
C SER A 753 -14.10 3.14 9.00
N GLY A 754 -14.05 2.31 10.05
CA GLY A 754 -14.79 2.49 11.30
C GLY A 754 -13.87 2.80 12.49
N LEU A 755 -13.05 1.84 12.92
CA LEU A 755 -12.22 1.99 14.13
C LEU A 755 -11.21 3.15 13.99
N VAL A 756 -10.32 3.07 13.00
CA VAL A 756 -9.43 4.17 12.59
C VAL A 756 -10.23 5.30 11.93
N GLY A 757 -11.28 4.93 11.19
CA GLY A 757 -12.33 5.86 10.79
C GLY A 757 -12.05 6.67 9.53
N LEU A 758 -11.21 6.20 8.59
CA LEU A 758 -11.09 6.85 7.28
C LEU A 758 -12.44 6.74 6.55
N ARG A 759 -13.04 7.88 6.19
CA ARG A 759 -14.32 7.94 5.48
C ARG A 759 -14.04 8.24 4.00
N PRO A 760 -14.20 7.27 3.06
CA PRO A 760 -13.91 7.47 1.64
C PRO A 760 -14.86 8.49 1.00
N ARG A 761 -14.33 9.29 0.07
CA ARG A 761 -15.06 10.40 -0.56
C ARG A 761 -14.70 10.55 -2.04
N ALA A 762 -15.59 11.19 -2.79
CA ALA A 762 -15.44 11.42 -4.24
C ALA A 762 -14.80 12.78 -4.57
N ASP A 763 -14.61 13.65 -3.59
CA ASP A 763 -13.88 14.91 -3.67
C ASP A 763 -12.47 14.77 -3.08
N ASN A 764 -11.61 15.77 -3.30
CA ASN A 764 -10.24 15.82 -2.77
C ASN A 764 -10.19 16.09 -1.25
N THR A 765 -11.20 15.68 -0.48
CA THR A 765 -11.24 15.81 0.97
C THR A 765 -10.86 14.46 1.59
N LEU A 766 -9.77 14.42 2.36
CA LEU A 766 -9.51 13.32 3.29
C LEU A 766 -10.32 13.59 4.56
N GLU A 767 -11.11 12.60 5.00
CA GLU A 767 -11.93 12.69 6.20
C GLU A 767 -11.65 11.50 7.12
N ILE A 768 -11.25 11.80 8.36
CA ILE A 768 -10.96 10.79 9.39
C ILE A 768 -11.88 11.06 10.59
N HIS A 769 -12.64 10.05 11.04
CA HIS A 769 -13.47 10.12 12.24
C HIS A 769 -13.39 8.79 13.02
N PRO A 770 -12.40 8.63 13.92
CA PRO A 770 -12.18 7.38 14.62
C PRO A 770 -13.36 7.04 15.53
N LEU A 771 -13.87 5.80 15.47
CA LEU A 771 -14.98 5.34 16.31
C LEU A 771 -14.53 4.73 17.65
N ILE A 772 -13.38 5.19 18.14
CA ILE A 772 -12.76 4.80 19.41
C ILE A 772 -13.28 5.68 20.56
N PRO A 773 -13.68 5.12 21.73
CA PRO A 773 -13.95 5.90 22.94
C PRO A 773 -12.67 6.42 23.60
N SER A 774 -12.79 7.54 24.31
CA SER A 774 -11.68 8.11 25.10
C SER A 774 -11.08 7.08 26.07
N ASN A 775 -9.76 6.92 26.02
CA ASN A 775 -8.95 6.01 26.84
C ASN A 775 -9.12 4.50 26.58
N SER A 776 -9.96 4.05 25.65
CA SER A 776 -10.11 2.61 25.34
C SER A 776 -8.94 2.04 24.52
N ILE A 777 -8.36 2.83 23.62
CA ILE A 777 -7.15 2.49 22.86
C ILE A 777 -6.08 3.53 23.20
N SER A 778 -4.90 3.08 23.65
CA SER A 778 -3.81 3.99 24.05
C SER A 778 -2.95 4.42 22.87
N TYR A 779 -2.79 3.56 21.86
CA TYR A 779 -2.14 3.91 20.60
C TYR A 779 -2.67 3.07 19.43
N PHE A 780 -2.59 3.63 18.22
CA PHE A 780 -2.61 2.86 16.97
C PHE A 780 -1.82 3.59 15.88
N ARG A 781 -1.34 2.88 14.86
CA ARG A 781 -0.84 3.47 13.62
C ARG A 781 -1.23 2.58 12.44
N LEU A 782 -1.97 3.15 11.50
CA LEU A 782 -2.20 2.60 10.16
C LEU A 782 -1.24 3.30 9.20
N GLN A 783 -0.52 2.55 8.37
CA GLN A 783 0.54 3.06 7.50
C GLN A 783 0.47 2.41 6.12
N ASN A 784 1.00 3.08 5.09
CA ASN A 784 1.01 2.62 3.69
C ASN A 784 -0.39 2.40 3.10
N LEU A 785 -1.44 3.04 3.62
CA LEU A 785 -2.75 3.01 2.97
C LEU A 785 -2.67 3.82 1.66
N LEU A 786 -3.24 3.30 0.57
CA LEU A 786 -3.30 4.00 -0.71
C LEU A 786 -4.67 4.67 -0.88
N TYR A 787 -4.70 6.00 -0.96
CA TYR A 787 -5.92 6.79 -1.12
C TYR A 787 -5.74 7.87 -2.19
N HIS A 788 -6.57 7.85 -3.25
CA HIS A 788 -6.53 8.80 -4.37
C HIS A 788 -5.12 8.95 -5.00
N GLY A 789 -4.34 7.86 -5.01
CA GLY A 789 -2.95 7.82 -5.48
C GLY A 789 -1.88 8.24 -4.44
N HIS A 790 -2.27 8.75 -3.28
CA HIS A 790 -1.36 9.15 -2.19
C HIS A 790 -1.16 8.02 -1.18
N ASN A 791 0.01 7.98 -0.52
CA ASN A 791 0.23 7.15 0.67
C ASN A 791 -0.27 7.91 1.91
N ILE A 792 -1.17 7.31 2.68
CA ILE A 792 -1.69 7.86 3.93
C ILE A 792 -1.16 7.05 5.12
N SER A 793 -0.81 7.77 6.19
CA SER A 793 -0.68 7.19 7.55
C SER A 793 -1.67 7.88 8.49
N ILE A 794 -2.25 7.14 9.43
CA ILE A 794 -3.12 7.66 10.49
C ILE A 794 -2.65 7.07 11.81
N GLN A 795 -2.35 7.93 12.77
CA GLN A 795 -1.79 7.54 14.06
C GLN A 795 -2.55 8.17 15.22
N TRP A 796 -2.69 7.40 16.29
CA TRP A 796 -3.06 7.87 17.63
C TRP A 796 -1.99 7.43 18.62
N ASP A 797 -1.59 8.31 19.52
CA ASP A 797 -0.80 7.98 20.71
C ASP A 797 -1.25 8.90 21.83
N SER A 798 -1.89 8.37 22.87
CA SER A 798 -2.35 9.18 23.99
C SER A 798 -1.21 9.72 24.86
N SER A 799 0.00 9.19 24.69
CA SER A 799 1.18 9.49 25.51
C SER A 799 2.29 10.24 24.75
N GLY A 800 2.36 10.07 23.43
CA GLY A 800 3.45 10.48 22.56
C GLY A 800 4.70 9.58 22.60
N ASN A 801 4.73 8.57 23.48
CA ASN A 801 5.91 7.75 23.75
C ASN A 801 6.02 6.49 22.88
N LYS A 802 4.91 5.99 22.30
CA LYS A 802 4.93 4.80 21.43
C LYS A 802 5.65 5.12 20.12
N TYR A 803 5.33 6.28 19.54
CA TYR A 803 5.84 6.69 18.23
C TYR A 803 6.83 7.86 18.28
N ASN A 804 7.05 8.48 19.45
CA ASN A 804 8.00 9.58 19.65
C ASN A 804 7.71 10.83 18.78
N GLN A 805 6.46 11.00 18.33
CA GLN A 805 5.97 12.17 17.58
C GLN A 805 5.14 13.15 18.44
N GLY A 806 5.03 12.89 19.76
CA GLY A 806 4.15 13.65 20.66
C GLY A 806 2.72 13.09 20.70
N PRO A 807 1.92 13.47 21.73
CA PRO A 807 0.59 12.91 21.94
C PRO A 807 -0.45 13.50 20.99
N GLY A 808 -1.43 12.67 20.61
CA GLY A 808 -2.60 13.06 19.83
C GLY A 808 -2.89 12.14 18.64
N LEU A 809 -3.86 12.57 17.83
CA LEU A 809 -4.17 12.05 16.51
C LEU A 809 -3.32 12.81 15.48
N LEU A 810 -2.62 12.08 14.61
CA LEU A 810 -1.72 12.60 13.59
C LEU A 810 -2.01 11.91 12.25
N ILE A 811 -2.10 12.70 11.17
CA ILE A 811 -2.39 12.23 9.82
C ILE A 811 -1.24 12.64 8.90
N GLU A 812 -0.70 11.69 8.15
CA GLU A 812 0.38 11.89 7.18
C GLU A 812 -0.13 11.65 5.75
N ILE A 813 0.40 12.42 4.81
CA ILE A 813 0.26 12.21 3.37
C ILE A 813 1.66 12.21 2.74
N ASN A 814 2.00 11.15 2.00
CA ASN A 814 3.30 10.98 1.34
C ASN A 814 4.50 11.29 2.26
N GLU A 815 4.49 10.76 3.49
CA GLU A 815 5.52 10.97 4.52
C GLU A 815 5.66 12.44 4.99
N GLN A 816 4.58 13.23 4.91
CA GLN A 816 4.48 14.59 5.45
C GLN A 816 3.23 14.75 6.32
N VAL A 817 3.32 15.45 7.46
CA VAL A 817 2.16 15.67 8.34
C VAL A 817 1.16 16.62 7.67
N LEU A 818 -0.08 16.16 7.51
CA LEU A 818 -1.19 16.88 6.89
C LEU A 818 -2.09 17.56 7.93
N ALA A 819 -2.35 16.88 9.05
CA ALA A 819 -3.20 17.39 10.13
C ALA A 819 -2.89 16.69 11.47
N THR A 820 -3.20 17.37 12.57
CA THR A 820 -3.11 16.83 13.94
C THR A 820 -4.30 17.28 14.79
N SER A 821 -4.61 16.53 15.85
CA SER A 821 -5.56 16.91 16.91
C SER A 821 -5.09 16.34 18.25
N PRO A 822 -5.24 17.07 19.38
CA PRO A 822 -4.92 16.52 20.70
C PRO A 822 -5.88 15.40 21.15
N THR A 823 -6.97 15.14 20.42
CA THR A 823 -7.99 14.14 20.78
C THR A 823 -8.47 13.34 19.56
N LEU A 824 -9.16 12.23 19.80
CA LEU A 824 -9.82 11.41 18.78
C LEU A 824 -11.09 12.09 18.25
N SER A 825 -10.90 13.15 17.47
CA SER A 825 -11.94 13.99 16.86
C SER A 825 -12.15 13.66 15.37
N ARG A 826 -13.26 14.13 14.79
CA ARG A 826 -13.45 14.20 13.33
C ARG A 826 -12.52 15.26 12.76
N ILE A 827 -11.68 14.89 11.80
CA ILE A 827 -10.76 15.78 11.07
C ILE A 827 -11.08 15.70 9.58
N THR A 828 -11.10 16.84 8.91
CA THR A 828 -11.06 16.94 7.45
C THR A 828 -9.82 17.72 7.00
N ALA A 829 -9.22 17.28 5.90
CA ALA A 829 -8.09 17.94 5.26
C ALA A 829 -8.23 17.88 3.74
N GLN A 830 -7.62 18.81 3.01
CA GLN A 830 -7.60 18.78 1.55
C GLN A 830 -6.38 17.99 1.06
N LEU A 831 -6.61 17.08 0.11
CA LEU A 831 -5.55 16.44 -0.66
C LEU A 831 -4.94 17.46 -1.65
N PRO A 832 -3.64 17.35 -1.98
CA PRO A 832 -3.01 18.14 -3.04
C PRO A 832 -3.78 18.05 -4.36
N SER A 833 -3.97 19.19 -5.03
CA SER A 833 -4.73 19.28 -6.29
C SER A 833 -4.01 18.66 -7.49
N SER A 834 -2.70 18.47 -7.40
CA SER A 834 -1.94 17.63 -8.33
C SER A 834 -2.26 16.17 -8.06
N GLN A 835 -3.05 15.54 -8.94
CA GLN A 835 -3.32 14.09 -8.86
C GLN A 835 -1.99 13.32 -8.73
N ALA A 836 -1.80 12.65 -7.59
CA ALA A 836 -0.79 11.60 -7.51
C ALA A 836 -1.17 10.50 -8.50
N ASN A 837 -0.22 10.07 -9.34
CA ASN A 837 -0.49 9.06 -10.36
C ASN A 837 -0.92 7.74 -9.70
N VAL A 838 -2.22 7.46 -9.75
CA VAL A 838 -2.82 6.21 -9.23
C VAL A 838 -2.07 5.03 -9.86
N PRO A 839 -1.58 4.05 -9.07
CA PRO A 839 -0.80 2.93 -9.59
C PRO A 839 -1.47 2.24 -10.78
N ALA A 840 -0.73 2.14 -11.88
CA ALA A 840 -1.18 1.51 -13.11
C ALA A 840 -1.20 -0.01 -12.94
N ILE A 841 -2.34 -0.63 -13.26
CA ILE A 841 -2.60 -2.05 -13.04
C ILE A 841 -1.73 -2.92 -13.97
N GLN A 842 -0.88 -3.76 -13.39
CA GLN A 842 0.11 -4.55 -14.15
C GLN A 842 -0.43 -5.92 -14.58
N ARG A 843 -0.76 -6.05 -15.87
CA ARG A 843 -1.21 -7.29 -16.52
C ARG A 843 -0.18 -7.87 -17.51
N SER A 844 1.10 -7.54 -17.30
CA SER A 844 2.25 -8.04 -18.07
C SER A 844 2.63 -9.49 -17.72
N LYS A 845 2.35 -9.91 -16.48
CA LYS A 845 2.54 -11.28 -15.98
C LYS A 845 1.16 -11.93 -15.82
N THR A 846 0.83 -12.85 -16.72
CA THR A 846 -0.49 -13.52 -16.81
C THR A 846 -0.27 -15.01 -16.90
N THR A 847 -0.92 -15.76 -16.00
CA THR A 847 -0.67 -17.20 -15.84
C THR A 847 -1.26 -18.01 -16.98
N LYS A 848 -0.48 -18.94 -17.53
CA LYS A 848 -0.81 -19.79 -18.69
C LYS A 848 -0.89 -21.28 -18.34
N SER A 849 -0.61 -21.65 -17.09
CA SER A 849 -0.67 -23.04 -16.60
C SER A 849 -1.99 -23.40 -15.91
N ILE A 850 -2.87 -22.44 -15.62
CA ILE A 850 -4.07 -22.69 -14.81
C ILE A 850 -5.03 -23.65 -15.51
N GLN A 851 -5.27 -24.81 -14.89
CA GLN A 851 -6.36 -25.70 -15.23
C GLN A 851 -7.62 -25.23 -14.50
N LEU A 852 -8.52 -24.53 -15.20
CA LEU A 852 -9.78 -24.08 -14.59
C LEU A 852 -10.74 -25.23 -14.24
N GLN A 853 -10.71 -26.31 -15.02
CA GLN A 853 -11.57 -27.47 -14.85
C GLN A 853 -10.76 -28.76 -15.00
N LEU A 854 -10.92 -29.68 -14.05
CA LEU A 854 -10.23 -30.96 -14.00
C LEU A 854 -10.33 -31.72 -15.34
N GLY A 855 -9.20 -32.17 -15.85
CA GLY A 855 -9.09 -32.94 -17.10
C GLY A 855 -9.04 -32.12 -18.39
N GLN A 856 -9.21 -30.80 -18.33
CA GLN A 856 -8.95 -29.91 -19.47
C GLN A 856 -7.46 -29.56 -19.62
N PHE A 857 -7.10 -28.81 -20.67
CA PHE A 857 -5.78 -28.20 -20.79
C PHE A 857 -5.75 -26.79 -20.17
N PRO A 858 -4.61 -26.35 -19.59
CA PRO A 858 -3.37 -27.10 -19.35
C PRO A 858 -3.58 -28.28 -18.39
N GLN A 859 -2.76 -29.32 -18.50
CA GLN A 859 -2.95 -30.58 -17.78
C GLN A 859 -1.73 -30.96 -16.95
N GLY A 860 -1.96 -31.24 -15.67
CA GLY A 860 -0.98 -31.76 -14.73
C GLY A 860 -0.66 -33.24 -14.93
N SER A 861 0.59 -33.62 -14.65
CA SER A 861 1.05 -35.01 -14.60
C SER A 861 2.33 -35.12 -13.77
N ALA A 862 2.47 -36.17 -12.96
CA ALA A 862 3.57 -36.27 -12.00
C ALA A 862 4.20 -37.67 -11.93
N SER A 863 5.37 -37.75 -11.27
CA SER A 863 6.14 -38.98 -11.06
C SER A 863 5.53 -39.98 -10.08
N SER A 864 4.60 -39.52 -9.23
CA SER A 864 3.91 -40.32 -8.22
C SER A 864 2.54 -39.71 -7.91
N ASN A 865 1.71 -40.38 -7.09
CA ASN A 865 0.36 -39.92 -6.73
C ASN A 865 -0.42 -39.28 -7.90
N THR A 866 -0.61 -40.04 -8.98
CA THR A 866 -1.19 -39.57 -10.26
C THR A 866 -2.72 -39.56 -10.23
N ASP A 867 -3.31 -39.20 -9.10
CA ASP A 867 -4.76 -39.06 -8.95
C ASP A 867 -5.23 -37.73 -9.59
N PRO A 868 -6.36 -37.69 -10.33
CA PRO A 868 -6.75 -36.51 -11.10
C PRO A 868 -7.02 -35.24 -10.28
N SER A 869 -7.56 -35.32 -9.05
CA SER A 869 -7.76 -34.11 -8.23
C SER A 869 -6.43 -33.67 -7.63
N ASN A 870 -5.69 -34.61 -7.02
CA ASN A 870 -4.34 -34.32 -6.48
C ASN A 870 -3.39 -33.72 -7.54
N LEU A 871 -3.59 -34.00 -8.84
CA LEU A 871 -2.87 -33.37 -9.94
C LEU A 871 -3.43 -31.99 -10.33
N HIS A 872 -4.74 -31.77 -10.24
CA HIS A 872 -5.42 -30.49 -10.48
C HIS A 872 -4.95 -29.41 -9.50
N ASP A 873 -4.93 -29.75 -8.21
CA ASP A 873 -4.70 -28.82 -7.09
C ASP A 873 -3.36 -28.04 -7.18
N ALA A 874 -2.36 -28.54 -7.91
CA ALA A 874 -1.07 -27.87 -8.11
C ALA A 874 -1.01 -26.92 -9.33
N ILE A 875 -2.13 -26.72 -10.03
CA ILE A 875 -2.31 -25.79 -11.16
C ILE A 875 -3.72 -25.18 -11.20
N ASP A 876 -4.45 -25.14 -10.09
CA ASP A 876 -5.87 -24.71 -10.05
C ASP A 876 -6.07 -23.18 -9.93
N GLY A 877 -4.98 -22.46 -9.65
CA GLY A 877 -4.89 -21.01 -9.47
C GLY A 877 -4.76 -20.51 -8.03
N ARG A 878 -4.96 -21.37 -7.03
CA ARG A 878 -5.05 -21.03 -5.59
C ARG A 878 -3.72 -21.23 -4.85
N ILE A 879 -3.50 -20.52 -3.73
CA ILE A 879 -2.28 -20.68 -2.90
C ILE A 879 -2.58 -20.43 -1.41
N TRP A 880 -2.39 -21.44 -0.56
CA TRP A 880 -2.30 -21.27 0.90
C TRP A 880 -1.38 -22.32 1.55
N PHE A 881 -1.04 -22.10 2.83
CA PHE A 881 -0.06 -22.90 3.58
C PHE A 881 -0.55 -23.28 4.99
N TRP A 882 -1.86 -23.54 5.13
CA TRP A 882 -2.45 -24.06 6.37
C TRP A 882 -2.24 -25.57 6.49
N SER A 883 -2.10 -26.06 7.73
CA SER A 883 -1.85 -27.47 8.05
C SER A 883 -3.13 -28.28 8.18
N GLU A 884 -4.18 -27.61 8.64
CA GLU A 884 -5.52 -28.11 8.91
C GLU A 884 -6.38 -28.23 7.64
N LEU A 885 -6.06 -27.45 6.60
CA LEU A 885 -6.67 -27.50 5.27
C LEU A 885 -5.57 -27.67 4.21
N PRO A 886 -5.20 -28.90 3.83
CA PRO A 886 -4.13 -29.16 2.85
C PRO A 886 -4.44 -28.65 1.44
N ASN A 887 -3.41 -28.19 0.72
CA ASN A 887 -3.52 -27.81 -0.69
C ASN A 887 -2.37 -28.40 -1.54
N GLY A 888 -2.67 -28.76 -2.78
CA GLY A 888 -1.69 -29.04 -3.83
C GLY A 888 -1.12 -30.46 -3.88
N TRP A 889 -0.55 -30.78 -5.04
CA TRP A 889 -0.01 -32.10 -5.37
C TRP A 889 1.03 -32.56 -4.36
N SER A 890 0.72 -33.66 -3.68
CA SER A 890 1.53 -34.25 -2.62
C SER A 890 2.12 -35.57 -3.11
N SER A 891 3.45 -35.69 -3.18
CA SER A 891 4.15 -36.90 -3.67
C SER A 891 3.95 -38.14 -2.79
N SER A 892 4.31 -39.34 -3.28
CA SER A 892 4.44 -40.53 -2.43
C SER A 892 5.74 -40.50 -1.61
N SER A 893 5.71 -40.94 -0.35
CA SER A 893 6.93 -41.19 0.43
C SER A 893 7.67 -42.42 -0.11
N THR A 894 9.01 -42.40 -0.09
CA THR A 894 9.86 -43.51 -0.58
C THR A 894 10.92 -43.90 0.46
N PRO A 895 11.16 -45.21 0.73
CA PRO A 895 12.14 -45.65 1.75
C PRO A 895 13.61 -45.26 1.47
N SER A 896 13.90 -44.90 0.23
CA SER A 896 15.16 -44.28 -0.19
C SER A 896 14.87 -42.96 -0.91
N ALA A 897 15.87 -42.10 -1.04
CA ALA A 897 15.71 -40.84 -1.78
C ALA A 897 15.30 -41.11 -3.24
N SER A 898 14.31 -40.37 -3.72
CA SER A 898 13.71 -40.53 -5.05
C SER A 898 13.82 -39.24 -5.86
N THR A 899 13.61 -39.31 -7.17
CA THR A 899 13.54 -38.12 -8.03
C THR A 899 12.08 -37.92 -8.39
N GLN A 900 11.51 -36.79 -7.97
CA GLN A 900 10.13 -36.44 -8.31
C GLN A 900 10.11 -35.40 -9.43
N HIS A 901 8.99 -35.33 -10.14
CA HIS A 901 8.70 -34.26 -11.06
C HIS A 901 7.19 -34.00 -11.15
N TYR A 902 6.84 -32.74 -11.40
CA TYR A 902 5.51 -32.34 -11.85
C TYR A 902 5.65 -31.70 -13.24
N THR A 903 4.72 -32.00 -14.15
CA THR A 903 4.75 -31.61 -15.57
C THR A 903 3.41 -31.05 -16.01
N ILE A 904 3.43 -29.78 -16.44
CA ILE A 904 2.35 -29.12 -17.15
C ILE A 904 2.45 -29.48 -18.63
N THR A 905 1.39 -30.00 -19.22
CA THR A 905 1.21 -30.08 -20.68
C THR A 905 0.22 -29.01 -21.12
N PHE A 906 0.60 -28.20 -22.11
CA PHE A 906 -0.28 -27.19 -22.71
C PHE A 906 -1.04 -27.78 -23.91
N SER A 907 -2.17 -27.19 -24.29
CA SER A 907 -2.96 -27.59 -25.47
C SER A 907 -2.26 -27.37 -26.81
N ALA A 908 -1.25 -26.48 -26.83
CA ALA A 908 -0.39 -26.19 -27.97
C ALA A 908 0.96 -25.65 -27.46
N ALA A 909 1.94 -25.46 -28.36
CA ALA A 909 3.23 -24.89 -27.99
C ALA A 909 3.08 -23.43 -27.50
N THR A 910 3.36 -23.18 -26.22
CA THR A 910 3.16 -21.91 -25.51
C THR A 910 4.49 -21.14 -25.38
N SER A 911 4.48 -19.82 -25.58
CA SER A 911 5.62 -18.95 -25.24
C SER A 911 5.62 -18.63 -23.74
N LEU A 912 6.75 -18.87 -23.08
CA LEU A 912 6.97 -18.72 -21.64
C LEU A 912 8.28 -17.97 -21.34
N THR A 913 8.25 -17.19 -20.27
CA THR A 913 9.29 -16.28 -19.76
C THR A 913 9.66 -16.53 -18.29
N GLY A 914 8.86 -17.28 -17.55
CA GLY A 914 9.18 -17.66 -16.18
C GLY A 914 8.13 -18.56 -15.53
N CYS A 915 8.36 -18.87 -14.26
CA CYS A 915 7.37 -19.53 -13.40
C CYS A 915 7.46 -19.07 -11.94
N GLU A 916 6.45 -19.44 -11.17
CA GLU A 916 6.41 -19.39 -9.71
C GLU A 916 6.17 -20.80 -9.18
N LEU A 917 6.89 -21.19 -8.14
CA LEU A 917 6.71 -22.46 -7.43
C LEU A 917 6.39 -22.18 -5.97
N ALA A 918 5.27 -22.73 -5.48
CA ALA A 918 4.92 -22.74 -4.07
C ALA A 918 5.09 -24.16 -3.51
N PHE A 919 5.92 -24.31 -2.47
CA PHE A 919 6.12 -25.59 -1.78
C PHE A 919 5.71 -25.48 -0.32
N TYR A 920 5.01 -26.49 0.19
CA TYR A 920 4.64 -26.60 1.60
C TYR A 920 5.66 -27.42 2.39
N ASP A 921 5.95 -26.97 3.62
CA ASP A 921 6.88 -27.59 4.57
C ASP A 921 6.28 -27.52 5.99
N ASP A 922 6.32 -28.62 6.73
CA ASP A 922 5.89 -28.69 8.14
C ASP A 922 6.99 -29.21 9.08
N GLY A 923 8.23 -29.31 8.58
CA GLY A 923 9.38 -29.90 9.28
C GLY A 923 9.29 -31.42 9.51
N SER A 924 8.15 -32.06 9.24
CA SER A 924 7.79 -33.40 9.70
C SER A 924 7.56 -34.41 8.56
N GLU A 925 6.37 -34.48 7.98
CA GLU A 925 6.06 -35.33 6.82
C GLU A 925 6.49 -34.66 5.50
N PHE A 926 6.19 -33.36 5.37
CA PHE A 926 6.43 -32.59 4.16
C PHE A 926 7.68 -31.71 4.30
N ALA A 927 8.57 -31.82 3.31
CA ALA A 927 9.79 -31.04 3.22
C ALA A 927 9.91 -30.37 1.85
N VAL A 928 10.32 -29.09 1.86
CA VAL A 928 10.81 -28.39 0.68
C VAL A 928 12.08 -29.10 0.16
N PRO A 929 12.24 -29.34 -1.15
CA PRO A 929 13.43 -30.00 -1.64
C PRO A 929 14.68 -29.12 -1.49
N ALA A 930 15.86 -29.74 -1.50
CA ALA A 930 17.13 -29.02 -1.38
C ALA A 930 17.50 -28.24 -2.65
N ASP A 931 17.08 -28.76 -3.81
CA ASP A 931 17.30 -28.22 -5.15
C ASP A 931 16.08 -28.48 -6.04
N TYR A 932 16.09 -27.91 -7.24
CA TYR A 932 15.20 -28.27 -8.35
C TYR A 932 15.84 -27.92 -9.70
N GLU A 933 15.22 -28.38 -10.79
CA GLU A 933 15.50 -27.98 -12.16
C GLU A 933 14.19 -27.71 -12.91
N ILE A 934 14.14 -26.62 -13.67
CA ILE A 934 13.09 -26.39 -14.67
C ILE A 934 13.52 -26.97 -16.02
N LEU A 935 12.66 -27.80 -16.60
CA LEU A 935 12.88 -28.52 -17.85
C LEU A 935 11.76 -28.21 -18.85
N ARG A 936 12.11 -28.03 -20.13
CA ARG A 936 11.17 -27.90 -21.25
C ARG A 936 11.22 -29.12 -22.15
N TRP A 937 10.11 -29.43 -22.82
CA TRP A 937 10.08 -30.47 -23.86
C TRP A 937 10.53 -29.88 -25.20
N GLU A 938 11.56 -30.47 -25.81
CA GLU A 938 12.10 -30.12 -27.13
C GLU A 938 12.69 -31.37 -27.81
N ASN A 939 12.46 -31.53 -29.12
CA ASN A 939 13.02 -32.62 -29.94
C ASN A 939 12.85 -34.03 -29.33
N SER A 940 11.66 -34.29 -28.76
CA SER A 940 11.33 -35.55 -28.04
C SER A 940 12.20 -35.84 -26.79
N SER A 941 12.73 -34.79 -26.16
CA SER A 941 13.59 -34.87 -24.98
C SER A 941 13.27 -33.79 -23.95
N TRP A 942 13.68 -34.01 -22.69
CA TRP A 942 13.67 -32.99 -21.66
C TRP A 942 14.97 -32.20 -21.71
N MET A 943 14.89 -30.91 -22.04
CA MET A 943 16.01 -29.99 -22.07
C MET A 943 15.91 -29.05 -20.87
N LYS A 944 17.03 -28.86 -20.17
CA LYS A 944 17.13 -27.90 -19.07
C LYS A 944 16.91 -26.46 -19.55
N ILE A 945 16.27 -25.65 -18.71
CA ILE A 945 16.13 -24.20 -18.92
C ILE A 945 17.20 -23.49 -18.10
N GLU A 946 17.94 -22.61 -18.74
CA GLU A 946 18.93 -21.73 -18.11
C GLU A 946 18.30 -20.35 -17.86
N GLY A 947 18.41 -19.84 -16.64
CA GLY A 947 17.73 -18.62 -16.17
C GLY A 947 17.94 -18.35 -14.69
N GLU A 948 17.46 -17.20 -14.22
CA GLU A 948 17.48 -16.79 -12.82
C GLU A 948 16.50 -17.68 -12.02
N GLY A 949 16.97 -18.34 -10.95
CA GLY A 949 16.21 -19.37 -10.25
C GLY A 949 16.01 -20.69 -11.00
N ALA A 950 16.46 -20.84 -12.26
CA ALA A 950 15.99 -21.95 -13.10
C ALA A 950 16.51 -23.35 -12.69
N SER A 951 17.58 -23.42 -11.88
CA SER A 951 18.00 -24.65 -11.22
C SER A 951 18.97 -24.44 -10.06
N GLY A 952 19.06 -25.42 -9.16
CA GLY A 952 20.12 -25.51 -8.14
C GLY A 952 19.99 -24.56 -6.95
N GLU A 953 18.99 -23.68 -6.96
CA GLU A 953 18.57 -22.89 -5.81
C GLU A 953 17.58 -23.71 -4.95
N ARG A 954 17.56 -23.46 -3.64
CA ARG A 954 16.59 -24.06 -2.72
C ARG A 954 15.27 -23.27 -2.80
N PRO A 955 14.10 -23.91 -3.01
CA PRO A 955 12.82 -23.19 -3.01
C PRO A 955 12.48 -22.56 -1.66
N VAL A 956 11.62 -21.56 -1.70
CA VAL A 956 11.03 -20.93 -0.53
C VAL A 956 9.95 -21.85 0.06
N ALA A 957 10.21 -22.41 1.24
CA ALA A 957 9.22 -23.15 2.01
C ALA A 957 8.09 -22.23 2.50
N ASN A 958 6.83 -22.62 2.32
CA ASN A 958 5.65 -21.83 2.70
C ASN A 958 5.70 -20.38 2.16
N GLY A 959 6.07 -20.23 0.89
CA GLY A 959 6.17 -18.97 0.18
C GLY A 959 6.36 -19.17 -1.32
N ILE A 960 6.68 -18.10 -2.06
CA ILE A 960 6.76 -18.12 -3.53
C ILE A 960 8.21 -18.05 -4.01
N THR A 961 8.66 -19.12 -4.68
CA THR A 961 9.93 -19.15 -5.41
C THR A 961 9.70 -18.58 -6.81
N ASN A 962 10.35 -17.46 -7.14
CA ASN A 962 10.23 -16.83 -8.46
C ASN A 962 11.35 -17.30 -9.39
N VAL A 963 11.03 -17.59 -10.65
CA VAL A 963 11.95 -18.11 -11.67
C VAL A 963 11.77 -17.36 -12.98
N GLY A 964 12.85 -16.96 -13.64
CA GLY A 964 12.82 -16.17 -14.87
C GLY A 964 13.84 -16.63 -15.92
N TRP A 965 13.43 -16.64 -17.19
CA TRP A 965 14.28 -17.02 -18.32
C TRP A 965 13.96 -16.18 -19.57
N ARG A 966 14.87 -16.23 -20.55
CA ARG A 966 14.60 -15.64 -21.87
C ARG A 966 13.45 -16.38 -22.55
N GLU A 967 12.50 -15.64 -23.15
CA GLU A 967 11.33 -16.23 -23.83
C GLU A 967 11.70 -17.44 -24.70
N LEU A 968 11.05 -18.55 -24.40
CA LEU A 968 11.16 -19.84 -25.08
C LEU A 968 9.76 -20.38 -25.37
N ARG A 969 9.65 -21.29 -26.34
CA ARG A 969 8.39 -21.93 -26.71
C ARG A 969 8.44 -23.43 -26.45
N THR A 970 7.42 -23.99 -25.80
CA THR A 970 7.33 -25.44 -25.54
C THR A 970 5.88 -25.90 -25.35
N GLU A 971 5.61 -27.18 -25.62
CA GLU A 971 4.33 -27.84 -25.35
C GLU A 971 4.23 -28.38 -23.92
N ARG A 972 5.37 -28.52 -23.20
CA ARG A 972 5.39 -29.00 -21.82
C ARG A 972 6.48 -28.32 -20.99
N LEU A 973 6.12 -27.91 -19.78
CA LEU A 973 7.02 -27.41 -18.76
C LEU A 973 7.05 -28.38 -17.58
N ARG A 974 8.21 -28.64 -17.01
CA ARG A 974 8.42 -29.56 -15.90
C ARG A 974 9.28 -28.91 -14.82
N VAL A 975 8.92 -29.12 -13.56
CA VAL A 975 9.81 -28.96 -12.42
C VAL A 975 10.20 -30.35 -11.93
N GLN A 976 11.49 -30.57 -11.63
CA GLN A 976 12.06 -31.84 -11.20
C GLN A 976 13.01 -31.62 -10.02
N TRP A 977 13.02 -32.51 -9.03
CA TRP A 977 13.85 -32.38 -7.82
C TRP A 977 14.21 -33.72 -7.17
N ARG A 978 15.14 -33.68 -6.22
CA ARG A 978 15.43 -34.82 -5.33
C ARG A 978 14.57 -34.76 -4.07
N GLN A 979 13.78 -35.81 -3.82
CA GLN A 979 13.05 -36.03 -2.58
C GLN A 979 13.89 -36.89 -1.63
N GLU A 980 13.94 -36.50 -0.35
CA GLU A 980 14.64 -37.25 0.70
C GLU A 980 13.97 -38.60 1.03
N ALA A 981 14.71 -39.51 1.66
CA ALA A 981 14.16 -40.78 2.11
C ALA A 981 13.15 -40.58 3.26
N GLY A 982 11.99 -41.24 3.18
CA GLY A 982 10.92 -41.16 4.19
C GLY A 982 10.07 -39.89 4.15
N LYS A 983 10.60 -38.77 3.64
CA LYS A 983 9.86 -37.51 3.45
C LYS A 983 8.93 -37.55 2.23
N ARG A 984 8.01 -36.58 2.18
CA ARG A 984 7.19 -36.22 1.01
C ARG A 984 7.49 -34.77 0.60
N THR A 985 7.09 -34.40 -0.61
CA THR A 985 7.05 -33.00 -1.05
C THR A 985 5.63 -32.65 -1.47
N ARG A 986 5.17 -31.44 -1.13
CA ARG A 986 3.88 -30.89 -1.55
C ARG A 986 4.12 -29.63 -2.37
N LEU A 987 3.82 -29.71 -3.66
CA LEU A 987 3.80 -28.59 -4.59
C LEU A 987 2.41 -27.97 -4.50
N VAL A 988 2.30 -26.84 -3.80
CA VAL A 988 1.03 -26.13 -3.60
C VAL A 988 0.51 -25.58 -4.92
N GLU A 989 1.39 -25.00 -5.75
CA GLU A 989 1.01 -24.35 -7.00
C GLU A 989 2.21 -24.19 -7.94
N PHE A 990 1.97 -24.26 -9.26
CA PHE A 990 2.97 -24.10 -10.32
C PHE A 990 2.46 -23.16 -11.45
N LYS A 991 2.68 -21.86 -11.27
CA LYS A 991 2.27 -20.83 -12.25
C LYS A 991 3.35 -20.63 -13.31
N ALA A 992 3.00 -20.74 -14.58
CA ALA A 992 3.90 -20.45 -15.71
C ALA A 992 3.41 -19.23 -16.51
N PHE A 993 4.33 -18.36 -16.97
CA PHE A 993 4.04 -17.03 -17.51
C PHE A 993 4.73 -16.76 -18.85
#